data_AF-A0A8H3UCT6-F1
#
_entry.id   AF-A0A8H3UCT6-F1
#
_cell.length_a   1.000
_cell.length_b   1.000
_cell.length_c   1.000
_cell.angle_alpha   90.00
_cell.angle_beta   90.00
_cell.angle_gamma   90.00
#
_symmetry.space_group_name_H-M   'P 1'
#
loop_
_entity.id
_entity.type
_entity.pdbx_description
1 polymer ?
#
loop_
_entity_poly.entity_id
_entity_poly.type
_entity_poly.pdbx_seq_one_letter_code
_entity_poly.pdbx_strand_id
1 'polypeptide(L)'
;MASMITTGSILQVDRGCYHPLHLLLLQLAPIFLFTFRRSQTPGASCKTRPPLVAAPSKTLWISLVALALSLPLFAQAIVHLNHVATLAMLMSLILLAENIFAQILTSRARRIERICGIIAISFALFVVLFDEYKLTVNGLLFGLFALGLAAIGKTLFLSTLWTDGSQDNVPGKLSWNTAVRIMVSVAFVATMAWATMIENTLSAVESFYKIGPLHIVLNLALVFGCLNLESIAIRRLQQQSSIYSSVTPTLFGFAGLSSSYRFWSTRRSYSSCWQIAVFVSIFVLSFVRGWDSPAPFNMGEKAGAEDFGIDGLGHAYLRVRPTSDVEARSAESHLDEPENIQQSTSILERSLARGCKAWSESTFSGASYMAWAFGIWCIFSYLNFSLDTQASIQSRHIPTLDLAYQPEIDLDIVLNMYDENPTSTASMISEIRSLPNIANKTTRVLIYYKGEEQDDGRLEALKQQTGATELIKLPNIGREGEAYLNHIITRHDDLARHTLFLQAHVHNAWELKRRIKHYFVPRTGVLNLGFSEACDCDDCWDRHGWHDDISKVYQSVYSGTCSSALLSNKGQFIVSSERIRGLDGNIYNGLREALVDPTSWAHQEPYLRGRKDSMSAPRFGYTLERMWWILFQCSEMGIVNTCPTLLSGTRSGGELADCQCLDGAPAEVL
;
A
#
# COMPACT_ATOMS: atom_id res chain seq x y z
N MET A 1 -3.04 -7.42 -10.47
CA MET A 1 -1.97 -6.88 -9.61
C MET A 1 -0.77 -6.33 -10.39
N ALA A 2 -0.11 -7.09 -11.28
CA ALA A 2 1.01 -6.55 -12.09
C ALA A 2 0.63 -5.29 -12.87
N SER A 3 -0.54 -5.30 -13.52
CA SER A 3 -1.13 -4.08 -14.08
C SER A 3 -1.35 -3.00 -13.03
N MET A 4 -1.82 -3.33 -11.82
CA MET A 4 -2.08 -2.34 -10.77
C MET A 4 -0.79 -1.72 -10.18
N ILE A 5 0.36 -2.40 -10.28
CA ILE A 5 1.66 -1.84 -9.89
C ILE A 5 2.15 -0.83 -10.91
N THR A 6 2.00 -1.11 -12.22
CA THR A 6 2.25 -0.10 -13.27
C THR A 6 1.20 1.01 -13.22
N THR A 7 -0.02 0.69 -12.81
CA THR A 7 -1.07 1.67 -12.51
C THR A 7 -0.62 2.59 -11.39
N GLY A 8 -0.01 2.05 -10.33
CA GLY A 8 0.53 2.87 -9.24
C GLY A 8 1.65 3.82 -9.68
N SER A 9 2.52 3.44 -10.63
CA SER A 9 3.51 4.38 -11.19
C SER A 9 2.85 5.43 -12.09
N ILE A 10 1.79 5.08 -12.79
CA ILE A 10 0.98 5.99 -13.60
C ILE A 10 0.15 6.96 -12.73
N LEU A 11 -0.40 6.50 -11.60
CA LEU A 11 -1.33 7.26 -10.75
C LEU A 11 -0.63 8.18 -9.75
N GLN A 12 0.45 7.75 -9.10
CA GLN A 12 0.73 8.31 -7.76
C GLN A 12 1.78 9.43 -7.67
N VAL A 13 2.57 9.75 -8.69
CA VAL A 13 3.81 10.49 -8.40
C VAL A 13 4.12 11.69 -9.28
N ASP A 14 4.13 11.57 -10.62
CA ASP A 14 4.71 12.65 -11.44
C ASP A 14 3.70 13.41 -12.31
N ARG A 15 2.42 13.01 -12.34
CA ARG A 15 1.43 13.59 -13.29
C ARG A 15 0.06 13.97 -12.72
N GLY A 16 -0.09 13.95 -11.40
CA GLY A 16 -1.32 14.40 -10.73
C GLY A 16 -2.58 13.58 -11.03
N CYS A 17 -2.46 12.28 -11.37
CA CYS A 17 -3.62 11.44 -11.70
C CYS A 17 -4.17 10.71 -10.47
N TYR A 18 -5.09 11.34 -9.75
CA TYR A 18 -5.66 10.82 -8.49
C TYR A 18 -6.97 10.03 -8.67
N HIS A 19 -7.18 9.40 -9.82
CA HIS A 19 -8.43 8.72 -10.19
C HIS A 19 -8.27 7.20 -10.41
N PRO A 20 -7.94 6.43 -9.34
CA PRO A 20 -7.67 4.99 -9.46
C PRO A 20 -8.84 4.18 -10.00
N LEU A 21 -10.09 4.55 -9.68
CA LEU A 21 -11.25 3.79 -10.14
C LEU A 21 -11.51 4.00 -11.63
N HIS A 22 -11.35 5.23 -12.12
CA HIS A 22 -11.41 5.51 -13.56
C HIS A 22 -10.33 4.76 -14.35
N LEU A 23 -9.13 4.63 -13.79
CA LEU A 23 -8.07 3.89 -14.47
C LEU A 23 -8.32 2.38 -14.44
N LEU A 24 -8.86 1.85 -13.33
CA LEU A 24 -9.32 0.47 -13.26
C LEU A 24 -10.47 0.21 -14.25
N LEU A 25 -11.38 1.17 -14.44
CA LEU A 25 -12.44 1.08 -15.45
C LEU A 25 -11.87 0.97 -16.86
N LEU A 26 -10.87 1.80 -17.18
CA LEU A 26 -10.18 1.74 -18.47
C LEU A 26 -9.53 0.37 -18.71
N GLN A 27 -9.03 -0.27 -17.66
CA GLN A 27 -8.48 -1.64 -17.71
C GLN A 27 -9.55 -2.71 -17.86
N LEU A 28 -10.66 -2.59 -17.12
CA LEU A 28 -11.73 -3.58 -17.12
C LEU A 28 -12.59 -3.51 -18.38
N ALA A 29 -12.78 -2.33 -18.99
CA ALA A 29 -13.59 -2.13 -20.18
C ALA A 29 -13.22 -3.06 -21.36
N PRO A 30 -11.97 -3.14 -21.82
CA PRO A 30 -11.61 -4.02 -22.94
C PRO A 30 -11.77 -5.51 -22.59
N ILE A 31 -11.53 -5.90 -21.33
CA ILE A 31 -11.75 -7.28 -20.85
C ILE A 31 -13.24 -7.61 -20.86
N PHE A 32 -14.07 -6.69 -20.36
CA PHE A 32 -15.51 -6.81 -20.34
C PHE A 32 -16.06 -6.95 -21.76
N LEU A 33 -15.65 -6.09 -22.68
CA LEU A 33 -16.05 -6.15 -24.10
C LEU A 33 -15.59 -7.46 -24.76
N PHE A 34 -14.37 -7.91 -24.50
CA PHE A 34 -13.84 -9.17 -25.05
C PHE A 34 -14.62 -10.39 -24.55
N THR A 35 -14.85 -10.48 -23.24
CA THR A 35 -15.60 -11.58 -22.63
C THR A 35 -17.08 -11.58 -23.04
N PHE A 36 -17.68 -10.41 -23.25
CA PHE A 36 -19.03 -10.26 -23.75
C PHE A 36 -19.15 -10.65 -25.23
N ARG A 37 -18.26 -10.17 -26.10
CA ARG A 37 -18.28 -10.49 -27.55
C ARG A 37 -18.07 -11.99 -27.80
N ARG A 38 -17.17 -12.64 -27.06
CA ARG A 38 -16.94 -14.09 -27.15
C ARG A 38 -18.17 -14.91 -26.74
N SER A 39 -19.06 -14.35 -25.92
CA SER A 39 -20.32 -15.00 -25.59
C SER A 39 -21.36 -14.90 -26.71
N GLN A 40 -21.28 -13.86 -27.54
CA GLN A 40 -22.21 -13.62 -28.63
C GLN A 40 -21.83 -14.34 -29.92
N THR A 41 -20.54 -14.61 -30.16
CA THR A 41 -20.11 -15.40 -31.31
C THR A 41 -20.72 -16.80 -31.21
N PRO A 42 -21.75 -17.13 -31.99
CA PRO A 42 -22.35 -18.45 -31.96
C PRO A 42 -21.28 -19.39 -32.48
N GLY A 43 -20.76 -20.28 -31.63
CA GLY A 43 -19.87 -21.32 -32.09
C GLY A 43 -20.59 -22.10 -33.19
N ALA A 44 -19.99 -22.16 -34.38
CA ALA A 44 -20.55 -22.79 -35.58
C ALA A 44 -20.68 -24.33 -35.49
N SER A 45 -20.85 -24.89 -34.29
CA SER A 45 -20.89 -26.33 -34.07
C SER A 45 -22.17 -26.75 -33.32
N CYS A 46 -23.02 -27.41 -34.11
CA CYS A 46 -24.10 -28.34 -33.76
C CYS A 46 -25.32 -27.83 -32.96
N LYS A 47 -26.49 -27.98 -33.59
CA LYS A 47 -27.86 -27.76 -33.08
C LYS A 47 -28.26 -28.76 -31.97
N THR A 48 -27.41 -29.05 -31.00
CA THR A 48 -27.83 -29.76 -29.79
C THR A 48 -28.30 -28.71 -28.79
N ARG A 49 -29.57 -28.80 -28.36
CA ARG A 49 -30.14 -27.94 -27.30
C ARG A 49 -29.11 -27.82 -26.17
N PRO A 50 -28.69 -26.59 -25.79
CA PRO A 50 -27.77 -26.44 -24.67
C PRO A 50 -28.42 -27.11 -23.46
N PRO A 51 -27.71 -28.01 -22.75
CA PRO A 51 -28.23 -28.56 -21.51
C PRO A 51 -28.64 -27.40 -20.62
N LEU A 52 -29.82 -27.47 -19.99
CA LEU A 52 -30.27 -26.48 -19.01
C LEU A 52 -29.12 -26.29 -18.01
N VAL A 53 -28.45 -25.14 -18.08
CA VAL A 53 -27.33 -24.84 -17.19
C VAL A 53 -27.93 -24.68 -15.81
N ALA A 54 -27.61 -25.61 -14.91
CA ALA A 54 -28.01 -25.50 -13.51
C ALA A 54 -27.54 -24.14 -12.96
N ALA A 55 -28.43 -23.47 -12.21
CA ALA A 55 -28.08 -22.19 -11.61
C ALA A 55 -26.82 -22.36 -10.74
N PRO A 56 -25.83 -21.44 -10.81
CA PRO A 56 -24.62 -21.56 -10.01
C PRO A 56 -25.00 -21.60 -8.52
N SER A 57 -24.24 -22.36 -7.73
CA SER A 57 -24.48 -22.40 -6.29
C SER A 57 -24.38 -20.99 -5.69
N LYS A 58 -25.17 -20.70 -4.65
CA LYS A 58 -25.14 -19.40 -3.96
C LYS A 58 -23.73 -19.08 -3.45
N THR A 59 -23.01 -20.09 -2.97
CA THR A 59 -21.61 -19.98 -2.51
C THR A 59 -20.66 -19.54 -3.63
N LEU A 60 -20.81 -20.11 -4.83
CA LEU A 60 -20.00 -19.73 -5.99
C LEU A 60 -20.25 -18.28 -6.40
N TRP A 61 -21.52 -17.85 -6.41
CA TRP A 61 -21.87 -16.44 -6.65
C TRP A 61 -21.24 -15.50 -5.64
N ILE A 62 -21.37 -15.79 -4.34
CA ILE A 62 -20.76 -14.99 -3.27
C ILE A 62 -19.24 -14.91 -3.47
N SER A 63 -18.60 -16.03 -3.84
CA SER A 63 -17.16 -16.08 -4.09
C SER A 63 -16.71 -15.14 -5.21
N LEU A 64 -17.44 -15.15 -6.35
CA LEU A 64 -17.12 -14.36 -7.53
C LEU A 64 -17.39 -12.87 -7.28
N VAL A 65 -18.46 -12.54 -6.54
CA VAL A 65 -18.76 -11.17 -6.14
C VAL A 65 -17.71 -10.63 -5.17
N ALA A 66 -17.29 -11.41 -4.17
CA ALA A 66 -16.24 -11.00 -3.23
C ALA A 66 -14.90 -10.73 -3.95
N LEU A 67 -14.48 -11.63 -4.85
CA LEU A 67 -13.29 -11.41 -5.69
C LEU A 67 -13.43 -10.15 -6.56
N ALA A 68 -14.59 -9.96 -7.19
CA ALA A 68 -14.85 -8.80 -8.05
C ALA A 68 -14.80 -7.48 -7.26
N LEU A 69 -15.40 -7.43 -6.08
CA LEU A 69 -15.41 -6.24 -5.21
C LEU A 69 -14.04 -5.95 -4.58
N SER A 70 -13.17 -6.95 -4.46
CA SER A 70 -11.79 -6.72 -3.99
C SER A 70 -10.97 -5.84 -4.94
N LEU A 71 -11.27 -5.85 -6.25
CA LEU A 71 -10.51 -5.11 -7.26
C LEU A 71 -10.56 -3.58 -7.11
N PRO A 72 -11.74 -2.91 -7.03
CA PRO A 72 -11.77 -1.47 -6.81
C PRO A 72 -11.18 -1.07 -5.45
N LEU A 73 -11.32 -1.92 -4.42
CA LEU A 73 -10.67 -1.71 -3.12
C LEU A 73 -9.15 -1.78 -3.25
N PHE A 74 -8.59 -2.72 -4.02
CA PHE A 74 -7.15 -2.75 -4.30
C PHE A 74 -6.67 -1.52 -5.06
N ALA A 75 -7.46 -1.01 -6.01
CA ALA A 75 -7.10 0.20 -6.74
C ALA A 75 -7.01 1.41 -5.80
N GLN A 76 -7.96 1.56 -4.89
CA GLN A 76 -7.92 2.58 -3.84
C GLN A 76 -6.76 2.35 -2.85
N ALA A 77 -6.55 1.11 -2.41
CA ALA A 77 -5.47 0.77 -1.50
C ALA A 77 -4.09 1.14 -2.06
N ILE A 78 -3.88 0.92 -3.37
CA ILE A 78 -2.61 1.26 -4.04
C ILE A 78 -2.37 2.77 -3.98
N VAL A 79 -3.39 3.61 -4.20
CA VAL A 79 -3.25 5.06 -4.15
C VAL A 79 -2.99 5.59 -2.73
N HIS A 80 -3.56 4.94 -1.72
CA HIS A 80 -3.41 5.38 -0.34
C HIS A 80 -2.23 4.76 0.42
N LEU A 81 -1.71 3.60 -0.02
CA LEU A 81 -0.47 3.02 0.49
C LEU A 81 0.70 3.51 -0.35
N ASN A 82 1.46 4.44 0.20
CA ASN A 82 2.68 4.94 -0.45
C ASN A 82 3.73 3.83 -0.64
N HIS A 83 3.73 2.82 0.25
CA HIS A 83 4.65 1.70 0.21
C HIS A 83 4.00 0.44 -0.41
N VAL A 84 4.06 0.33 -1.73
CA VAL A 84 3.43 -0.79 -2.49
C VAL A 84 3.99 -2.16 -2.09
N ALA A 85 5.27 -2.22 -1.71
CA ALA A 85 5.88 -3.45 -1.23
C ALA A 85 5.16 -4.00 0.02
N THR A 86 4.67 -3.13 0.89
CA THR A 86 3.87 -3.54 2.06
C THR A 86 2.51 -4.08 1.65
N LEU A 87 1.82 -3.45 0.70
CA LEU A 87 0.59 -4.03 0.15
C LEU A 87 0.85 -5.43 -0.44
N ALA A 88 1.99 -5.63 -1.09
CA ALA A 88 2.37 -6.94 -1.61
C ALA A 88 2.69 -7.94 -0.50
N MET A 89 3.38 -7.53 0.57
CA MET A 89 3.63 -8.38 1.75
C MET A 89 2.33 -8.75 2.48
N LEU A 90 1.37 -7.83 2.55
CA LEU A 90 0.05 -8.04 3.15
C LEU A 90 -0.79 -9.09 2.39
N MET A 91 -0.44 -9.46 1.16
CA MET A 91 -1.07 -10.60 0.47
C MET A 91 -0.96 -11.91 1.23
N SER A 92 -0.02 -12.05 2.17
CA SER A 92 0.02 -13.18 3.09
C SER A 92 -1.26 -13.30 3.96
N LEU A 93 -2.11 -12.27 4.03
CA LEU A 93 -3.47 -12.36 4.60
C LEU A 93 -4.35 -13.36 3.84
N ILE A 94 -4.16 -13.53 2.53
CA ILE A 94 -4.87 -14.54 1.74
C ILE A 94 -4.46 -15.94 2.20
N LEU A 95 -3.15 -16.16 2.40
CA LEU A 95 -2.62 -17.42 2.95
C LEU A 95 -3.12 -17.67 4.38
N LEU A 96 -3.23 -16.61 5.19
CA LEU A 96 -3.76 -16.70 6.55
C LEU A 96 -5.21 -17.20 6.55
N ALA A 97 -6.06 -16.60 5.71
CA ALA A 97 -7.46 -16.98 5.61
C ALA A 97 -7.66 -18.41 5.09
N GLU A 98 -6.85 -18.83 4.11
CA GLU A 98 -6.84 -20.22 3.64
C GLU A 98 -6.54 -21.19 4.78
N ASN A 99 -5.52 -20.88 5.59
CA ASN A 99 -5.16 -21.69 6.74
C ASN A 99 -6.28 -21.75 7.79
N ILE A 100 -6.89 -20.60 8.11
CA ILE A 100 -8.04 -20.51 9.04
C ILE A 100 -9.19 -21.39 8.55
N PHE A 101 -9.60 -21.25 7.29
CA PHE A 101 -10.72 -22.01 6.74
C PHE A 101 -10.41 -23.50 6.67
N ALA A 102 -9.20 -23.85 6.25
CA ALA A 102 -8.80 -25.24 6.18
C ALA A 102 -8.80 -25.90 7.57
N GLN A 103 -8.56 -25.17 8.67
CA GLN A 103 -8.70 -25.72 10.03
C GLN A 103 -10.11 -26.22 10.33
N ILE A 104 -11.13 -25.50 9.88
CA ILE A 104 -12.53 -25.87 10.10
C ILE A 104 -12.81 -27.26 9.49
N LEU A 105 -12.09 -27.63 8.43
CA LEU A 105 -12.32 -28.85 7.65
C LEU A 105 -11.37 -30.02 7.98
N THR A 106 -10.44 -29.89 8.95
CA THR A 106 -9.37 -30.90 9.13
C THR A 106 -9.34 -31.62 10.49
N SER A 107 -8.73 -32.81 10.48
CA SER A 107 -8.59 -33.70 11.64
C SER A 107 -7.65 -33.14 12.73
N ARG A 108 -7.80 -33.67 13.96
CA ARG A 108 -7.15 -33.16 15.19
C ARG A 108 -5.63 -33.03 15.10
N ALA A 109 -4.94 -33.96 14.45
CA ALA A 109 -3.47 -33.94 14.34
C ALA A 109 -2.95 -32.79 13.46
N ARG A 110 -3.60 -32.49 12.33
CA ARG A 110 -3.21 -31.38 11.44
C ARG A 110 -3.61 -30.01 11.98
N ARG A 111 -4.42 -29.97 13.06
CA ARG A 111 -4.88 -28.72 13.67
C ARG A 111 -3.74 -27.94 14.33
N ILE A 112 -2.86 -28.61 15.09
CA ILE A 112 -1.77 -27.93 15.83
C ILE A 112 -0.80 -27.25 14.85
N GLU A 113 -0.36 -27.99 13.83
CA GLU A 113 0.56 -27.48 12.82
C GLU A 113 0.00 -26.24 12.11
N ARG A 114 -1.29 -26.27 11.76
CA ARG A 114 -1.98 -25.13 11.16
C ARG A 114 -2.15 -23.97 12.14
N ILE A 115 -2.36 -24.22 13.44
CA ILE A 115 -2.47 -23.16 14.46
C ILE A 115 -1.12 -22.44 14.53
N CYS A 116 -0.02 -23.19 14.57
CA CYS A 116 1.32 -22.61 14.54
C CYS A 116 1.56 -21.80 13.25
N GLY A 117 1.09 -22.27 12.10
CA GLY A 117 1.15 -21.53 10.84
C GLY A 117 0.36 -20.22 10.86
N ILE A 118 -0.85 -20.23 11.39
CA ILE A 118 -1.70 -19.04 11.58
C ILE A 118 -1.02 -18.03 12.51
N ILE A 119 -0.49 -18.49 13.64
CA ILE A 119 0.22 -17.62 14.60
C ILE A 119 1.46 -17.01 13.93
N ALA A 120 2.26 -17.80 13.22
CA ALA A 120 3.46 -17.32 12.55
C ALA A 120 3.14 -16.27 11.47
N ILE A 121 2.15 -16.53 10.60
CA ILE A 121 1.74 -15.58 9.56
C ILE A 121 1.11 -14.33 10.18
N SER A 122 0.29 -14.46 11.22
CA SER A 122 -0.33 -13.31 11.89
C SER A 122 0.72 -12.42 12.57
N PHE A 123 1.67 -13.03 13.28
CA PHE A 123 2.79 -12.31 13.90
C PHE A 123 3.63 -11.61 12.82
N ALA A 124 3.87 -12.29 11.71
CA ALA A 124 4.65 -11.73 10.63
C ALA A 124 3.97 -10.52 9.96
N LEU A 125 2.67 -10.60 9.70
CA LEU A 125 1.86 -9.49 9.21
C LEU A 125 1.82 -8.33 10.21
N PHE A 126 1.76 -8.63 11.50
CA PHE A 126 1.85 -7.62 12.56
C PHE A 126 3.20 -6.90 12.50
N VAL A 127 4.32 -7.60 12.40
CA VAL A 127 5.65 -6.98 12.26
C VAL A 127 5.74 -6.15 10.98
N VAL A 128 5.20 -6.65 9.87
CA VAL A 128 5.17 -5.91 8.59
C VAL A 128 4.45 -4.58 8.73
N LEU A 129 3.27 -4.56 9.36
CA LEU A 129 2.47 -3.35 9.59
C LEU A 129 3.06 -2.44 10.66
N PHE A 130 3.62 -3.02 11.72
CA PHE A 130 4.20 -2.28 12.84
C PHE A 130 5.39 -1.45 12.39
N ASP A 131 6.21 -2.01 11.49
CA ASP A 131 7.41 -1.34 10.98
C ASP A 131 7.16 -0.55 9.68
N GLU A 132 5.90 -0.48 9.23
CA GLU A 132 5.52 0.33 8.08
C GLU A 132 5.45 1.82 8.48
N TYR A 133 6.48 2.56 8.07
CA TYR A 133 6.64 3.97 8.39
C TYR A 133 5.78 4.90 7.51
N LYS A 134 5.25 4.45 6.38
CA LYS A 134 4.37 5.22 5.48
C LYS A 134 2.90 4.82 5.58
N LEU A 135 2.48 4.32 6.73
CA LEU A 135 1.12 3.86 6.94
C LEU A 135 0.11 5.02 6.89
N THR A 136 -1.01 4.81 6.19
CA THR A 136 -2.14 5.75 6.15
C THR A 136 -3.43 5.02 6.54
N VAL A 137 -4.38 5.75 7.14
CA VAL A 137 -5.66 5.18 7.58
C VAL A 137 -6.45 4.62 6.38
N ASN A 138 -6.56 5.38 5.29
CA ASN A 138 -7.25 4.92 4.09
C ASN A 138 -6.54 3.74 3.43
N GLY A 139 -5.21 3.73 3.45
CA GLY A 139 -4.41 2.62 2.92
C GLY A 139 -4.66 1.32 3.68
N LEU A 140 -4.70 1.38 5.01
CA LEU A 140 -5.09 0.26 5.87
C LEU A 140 -6.52 -0.20 5.61
N LEU A 141 -7.48 0.73 5.60
CA LEU A 141 -8.90 0.44 5.41
C LEU A 141 -9.09 -0.29 4.08
N PHE A 142 -8.75 0.35 2.97
CA PHE A 142 -8.95 -0.24 1.64
C PHE A 142 -8.10 -1.49 1.43
N GLY A 143 -6.85 -1.50 1.89
CA GLY A 143 -5.95 -2.64 1.76
C GLY A 143 -6.46 -3.88 2.48
N LEU A 144 -6.81 -3.76 3.77
CA LEU A 144 -7.30 -4.89 4.56
C LEU A 144 -8.67 -5.40 4.07
N PHE A 145 -9.59 -4.52 3.67
CA PHE A 145 -10.87 -4.93 3.09
C PHE A 145 -10.69 -5.62 1.74
N ALA A 146 -9.83 -5.10 0.86
CA ALA A 146 -9.51 -5.74 -0.42
C ALA A 146 -8.97 -7.16 -0.22
N LEU A 147 -7.98 -7.29 0.65
CA LEU A 147 -7.34 -8.56 0.98
C LEU A 147 -8.31 -9.54 1.64
N GLY A 148 -9.13 -9.06 2.58
CA GLY A 148 -10.16 -9.88 3.24
C GLY A 148 -11.20 -10.42 2.25
N LEU A 149 -11.73 -9.57 1.35
CA LEU A 149 -12.68 -10.01 0.33
C LEU A 149 -12.04 -10.96 -0.68
N ALA A 150 -10.80 -10.70 -1.11
CA ALA A 150 -10.07 -11.59 -2.00
C ALA A 150 -9.85 -12.96 -1.35
N ALA A 151 -9.49 -12.97 -0.07
CA ALA A 151 -9.27 -14.16 0.72
C ALA A 151 -10.55 -15.00 0.91
N ILE A 152 -11.66 -14.36 1.30
CA ILE A 152 -12.98 -15.00 1.43
C ILE A 152 -13.42 -15.55 0.07
N GLY A 153 -13.35 -14.73 -0.98
CA GLY A 153 -13.75 -15.10 -2.32
C GLY A 153 -12.96 -16.29 -2.86
N LYS A 154 -11.63 -16.29 -2.72
CA LYS A 154 -10.78 -17.41 -3.14
C LYS A 154 -11.11 -18.69 -2.35
N THR A 155 -11.26 -18.58 -1.04
CA THR A 155 -11.54 -19.71 -0.16
C THR A 155 -12.88 -20.38 -0.47
N LEU A 156 -13.95 -19.57 -0.63
CA LEU A 156 -15.27 -20.07 -1.01
C LEU A 156 -15.26 -20.68 -2.42
N PHE A 157 -14.56 -20.06 -3.36
CA PHE A 157 -14.41 -20.60 -4.71
C PHE A 157 -13.75 -21.99 -4.70
N LEU A 158 -12.63 -22.13 -3.98
CA LEU A 158 -11.98 -23.44 -3.81
C LEU A 158 -12.92 -24.43 -3.12
N SER A 159 -13.59 -24.04 -2.04
CA SER A 159 -14.55 -24.91 -1.34
C SER A 159 -15.64 -25.45 -2.29
N THR A 160 -16.16 -24.63 -3.20
CA THR A 160 -17.15 -25.09 -4.19
C THR A 160 -16.58 -26.07 -5.20
N LEU A 161 -15.32 -25.88 -5.61
CA LEU A 161 -14.65 -26.84 -6.49
C LEU A 161 -14.43 -28.20 -5.81
N TRP A 162 -14.16 -28.20 -4.51
CA TRP A 162 -13.96 -29.44 -3.73
C TRP A 162 -15.27 -30.21 -3.52
N THR A 163 -16.37 -29.53 -3.18
CA THR A 163 -17.66 -30.21 -2.96
C THR A 163 -18.20 -30.84 -4.22
N ASP A 164 -18.03 -30.18 -5.38
CA ASP A 164 -18.60 -30.63 -6.64
C ASP A 164 -17.75 -31.72 -7.33
N GLY A 165 -16.46 -31.81 -7.01
CA GLY A 165 -15.53 -32.80 -7.58
C GLY A 165 -15.77 -34.24 -7.11
N SER A 166 -16.55 -34.46 -6.05
CA SER A 166 -16.81 -35.78 -5.47
C SER A 166 -17.92 -36.56 -6.16
N GLN A 167 -18.67 -35.97 -7.10
CA GLN A 167 -19.79 -36.63 -7.77
C GLN A 167 -19.52 -36.72 -9.28
N ASP A 168 -19.27 -37.93 -9.78
CA ASP A 168 -19.04 -38.23 -11.20
C ASP A 168 -20.22 -37.90 -12.13
N ASN A 169 -21.36 -37.49 -11.58
CA ASN A 169 -22.61 -37.24 -12.32
C ASN A 169 -23.08 -35.78 -12.31
N VAL A 170 -22.27 -34.78 -11.93
CA VAL A 170 -22.75 -33.38 -11.88
C VAL A 170 -22.87 -32.78 -13.28
N PRO A 171 -24.09 -32.48 -13.76
CA PRO A 171 -24.30 -31.79 -15.03
C PRO A 171 -24.07 -30.29 -14.83
N GLY A 172 -23.18 -29.71 -15.65
CA GLY A 172 -23.04 -28.26 -15.78
C GLY A 172 -21.91 -27.66 -14.95
N LYS A 173 -20.67 -28.09 -15.17
CA LYS A 173 -19.49 -27.34 -14.74
C LYS A 173 -19.61 -25.90 -15.25
N LEU A 174 -19.74 -24.93 -14.34
CA LEU A 174 -19.66 -23.51 -14.69
C LEU A 174 -18.35 -23.33 -15.45
N SER A 175 -18.44 -23.04 -16.75
CA SER A 175 -17.24 -22.82 -17.56
C SER A 175 -16.41 -21.72 -16.90
N TRP A 176 -15.10 -21.90 -16.81
CA TRP A 176 -14.19 -20.86 -16.34
C TRP A 176 -14.43 -19.52 -17.06
N ASN A 177 -14.75 -19.57 -18.36
CA ASN A 177 -15.11 -18.39 -19.14
C ASN A 177 -16.36 -17.68 -18.61
N THR A 178 -17.31 -18.41 -18.00
CA THR A 178 -18.49 -17.85 -17.36
C THR A 178 -18.12 -17.25 -16.00
N ALA A 179 -17.30 -17.92 -15.19
CA ALA A 179 -16.81 -17.39 -13.91
C ALA A 179 -16.04 -16.06 -14.08
N VAL A 180 -15.07 -16.03 -15.01
CA VAL A 180 -14.32 -14.82 -15.36
C VAL A 180 -15.24 -13.72 -15.84
N ARG A 181 -16.22 -14.03 -16.70
CA ARG A 181 -17.18 -13.05 -17.20
C ARG A 181 -18.01 -12.45 -16.08
N ILE A 182 -18.51 -13.27 -15.16
CA ILE A 182 -19.26 -12.79 -13.99
C ILE A 182 -18.38 -11.86 -13.17
N MET A 183 -17.17 -12.31 -12.82
CA MET A 183 -16.24 -11.54 -12.00
C MET A 183 -15.89 -10.20 -12.65
N VAL A 184 -15.52 -10.18 -13.93
CA VAL A 184 -15.19 -8.96 -14.67
C VAL A 184 -16.41 -8.04 -14.81
N SER A 185 -17.61 -8.59 -15.06
CA SER A 185 -18.83 -7.78 -15.18
C SER A 185 -19.19 -7.11 -13.86
N VAL A 186 -19.17 -7.87 -12.76
CA VAL A 186 -19.44 -7.32 -11.42
C VAL A 186 -18.40 -6.29 -11.05
N ALA A 187 -17.11 -6.57 -11.29
CA ALA A 187 -16.03 -5.63 -11.00
C ALA A 187 -16.18 -4.34 -11.82
N PHE A 188 -16.50 -4.45 -13.11
CA PHE A 188 -16.72 -3.30 -13.99
C PHE A 188 -17.88 -2.43 -13.50
N VAL A 189 -19.05 -3.02 -13.23
CA VAL A 189 -20.23 -2.28 -12.75
C VAL A 189 -19.98 -1.65 -11.38
N ALA A 190 -19.39 -2.39 -10.44
CA ALA A 190 -19.07 -1.86 -9.11
C ALA A 190 -18.06 -0.72 -9.18
N THR A 191 -17.00 -0.87 -9.99
CA THR A 191 -16.00 0.18 -10.18
C THR A 191 -16.62 1.41 -10.86
N MET A 192 -17.50 1.21 -11.84
CA MET A 192 -18.21 2.30 -12.54
C MET A 192 -19.09 3.09 -11.59
N ALA A 193 -19.94 2.40 -10.83
CA ALA A 193 -20.80 3.03 -9.84
C ALA A 193 -19.96 3.82 -8.82
N TRP A 194 -18.91 3.20 -8.28
CA TRP A 194 -18.07 3.85 -7.28
C TRP A 194 -17.31 5.05 -7.85
N ALA A 195 -16.70 4.92 -9.04
CA ALA A 195 -16.00 6.01 -9.71
C ALA A 195 -16.91 7.23 -9.89
N THR A 196 -18.15 7.03 -10.35
CA THR A 196 -19.11 8.14 -10.56
C THR A 196 -19.61 8.78 -9.26
N MET A 197 -19.60 8.05 -8.14
CA MET A 197 -20.06 8.56 -6.85
C MET A 197 -19.00 9.35 -6.09
N ILE A 198 -17.72 8.97 -6.24
CA ILE A 198 -16.63 9.48 -5.38
C ILE A 198 -15.61 10.28 -6.16
N GLU A 199 -15.30 9.90 -7.40
CA GLU A 199 -14.27 10.56 -8.21
C GLU A 199 -14.92 11.53 -9.22
N ASN A 200 -14.27 12.66 -9.48
CA ASN A 200 -14.75 13.60 -10.49
C ASN A 200 -14.35 13.13 -11.89
N THR A 201 -15.31 12.55 -12.64
CA THR A 201 -15.08 12.00 -13.99
C THR A 201 -14.49 13.00 -14.98
N LEU A 202 -14.88 14.27 -14.92
CA LEU A 202 -14.33 15.29 -15.84
C LEU A 202 -12.84 15.54 -15.56
N SER A 203 -12.48 15.65 -14.28
CA SER A 203 -11.08 15.77 -13.86
C SER A 203 -10.26 14.52 -14.22
N ALA A 204 -10.87 13.33 -14.15
CA ALA A 204 -10.21 12.09 -14.56
C ALA A 204 -9.87 12.08 -16.05
N VAL A 205 -10.79 12.54 -16.90
CA VAL A 205 -10.57 12.64 -18.35
C VAL A 205 -9.42 13.60 -18.66
N GLU A 206 -9.41 14.78 -18.04
CA GLU A 206 -8.32 15.76 -18.19
C GLU A 206 -6.98 15.18 -17.76
N SER A 207 -6.95 14.49 -16.61
CA SER A 207 -5.75 13.82 -16.09
C SER A 207 -5.23 12.74 -17.05
N PHE A 208 -6.12 11.99 -17.71
CA PHE A 208 -5.73 10.94 -18.64
C PHE A 208 -5.13 11.47 -19.94
N TYR A 209 -5.50 12.65 -20.40
CA TYR A 209 -4.83 13.29 -21.55
C TYR A 209 -3.36 13.61 -21.26
N LYS A 210 -2.99 13.82 -19.99
CA LYS A 210 -1.60 14.02 -19.57
C LYS A 210 -0.80 12.71 -19.54
N ILE A 211 -1.45 11.56 -19.49
CA ILE A 211 -0.77 10.26 -19.48
C ILE A 211 -0.37 9.92 -20.91
N GLY A 212 0.95 9.83 -21.15
CA GLY A 212 1.46 9.43 -22.46
C GLY A 212 0.84 8.09 -22.92
N PRO A 213 0.32 8.01 -24.16
CA PRO A 213 -0.49 6.87 -24.62
C PRO A 213 0.23 5.52 -24.52
N LEU A 214 1.56 5.52 -24.62
CA LEU A 214 2.40 4.34 -24.43
C LEU A 214 2.20 3.68 -23.06
N HIS A 215 1.99 4.46 -22.00
CA HIS A 215 1.77 3.92 -20.65
C HIS A 215 0.42 3.23 -20.54
N ILE A 216 -0.62 3.80 -21.15
CA ILE A 216 -1.95 3.20 -21.22
C ILE A 216 -1.87 1.89 -22.01
N VAL A 217 -1.20 1.90 -23.18
CA VAL A 217 -1.02 0.70 -24.02
C VAL A 217 -0.25 -0.39 -23.28
N LEU A 218 0.86 -0.05 -22.62
CA LEU A 218 1.66 -1.00 -21.85
C LEU A 218 0.85 -1.60 -20.69
N ASN A 219 0.09 -0.77 -19.99
CA ASN A 219 -0.77 -1.21 -18.90
C ASN A 219 -1.87 -2.17 -19.41
N LEU A 220 -2.55 -1.82 -20.50
CA LEU A 220 -3.54 -2.69 -21.15
C LEU A 220 -2.90 -4.00 -21.65
N ALA A 221 -1.72 -3.94 -22.26
CA ALA A 221 -0.99 -5.13 -22.70
C ALA A 221 -0.65 -6.06 -21.53
N LEU A 222 -0.25 -5.50 -20.38
CA LEU A 222 -0.01 -6.28 -19.16
C LEU A 222 -1.27 -6.94 -18.63
N VAL A 223 -2.41 -6.24 -18.64
CA VAL A 223 -3.72 -6.82 -18.27
C VAL A 223 -4.06 -8.01 -19.17
N PHE A 224 -3.97 -7.83 -20.49
CA PHE A 224 -4.23 -8.89 -21.46
C PHE A 224 -3.25 -10.06 -21.31
N GLY A 225 -1.96 -9.77 -21.09
CA GLY A 225 -0.93 -10.77 -20.85
C GLY A 225 -1.25 -11.60 -19.59
N CYS A 226 -1.62 -10.96 -18.49
CA CYS A 226 -2.01 -11.62 -17.24
C CYS A 226 -3.21 -12.56 -17.44
N LEU A 227 -4.26 -12.09 -18.12
CA LEU A 227 -5.45 -12.92 -18.39
C LEU A 227 -5.14 -14.14 -19.26
N ASN A 228 -4.28 -13.98 -20.27
CA ASN A 228 -3.88 -15.08 -21.12
C ASN A 228 -3.03 -16.10 -20.35
N LEU A 229 -2.04 -15.63 -19.58
CA LEU A 229 -1.21 -16.49 -18.74
C LEU A 229 -2.04 -17.23 -17.70
N GLU A 230 -2.99 -16.57 -17.05
CA GLU A 230 -3.89 -17.18 -16.09
C GLU A 230 -4.81 -18.22 -16.76
N SER A 231 -5.31 -17.94 -17.96
CA SER A 231 -6.09 -18.94 -18.72
C SER A 231 -5.29 -20.19 -19.09
N ILE A 232 -3.99 -20.03 -19.39
CA ILE A 232 -3.07 -21.14 -19.69
C ILE A 232 -2.71 -21.88 -18.41
N ALA A 233 -2.38 -21.15 -17.35
CA ALA A 233 -2.07 -21.69 -16.04
C ALA A 233 -3.25 -22.52 -15.55
N ILE A 234 -4.47 -21.99 -15.56
CA ILE A 234 -5.68 -22.67 -15.10
C ILE A 234 -6.03 -23.89 -15.96
N ARG A 235 -5.81 -23.87 -17.27
CA ARG A 235 -5.94 -25.09 -18.08
C ARG A 235 -4.95 -26.17 -17.65
N ARG A 236 -3.72 -25.78 -17.33
CA ARG A 236 -2.73 -26.69 -16.73
C ARG A 236 -3.13 -27.10 -15.31
N LEU A 237 -3.74 -26.21 -14.53
CA LEU A 237 -4.28 -26.51 -13.20
C LEU A 237 -5.41 -27.55 -13.30
N GLN A 238 -6.27 -27.46 -14.30
CA GLN A 238 -7.31 -28.46 -14.49
C GLN A 238 -6.75 -29.85 -14.87
N GLN A 239 -5.47 -29.92 -15.26
CA GLN A 239 -4.82 -31.12 -15.77
C GLN A 239 -3.82 -31.76 -14.78
N GLN A 240 -3.37 -31.05 -13.74
CA GLN A 240 -2.43 -31.56 -12.73
C GLN A 240 -2.96 -31.33 -11.31
N SER A 241 -2.97 -32.35 -10.45
CA SER A 241 -3.47 -32.25 -9.06
C SER A 241 -2.47 -31.64 -8.06
N SER A 242 -1.21 -31.38 -8.42
CA SER A 242 -0.14 -30.96 -7.49
C SER A 242 0.08 -29.44 -7.39
N ILE A 243 -0.98 -28.65 -7.50
CA ILE A 243 -0.95 -27.21 -7.81
C ILE A 243 -0.53 -26.32 -6.64
N TYR A 244 -0.74 -26.78 -5.41
CA TYR A 244 -0.56 -25.92 -4.24
C TYR A 244 0.89 -25.41 -4.10
N SER A 245 1.89 -26.01 -4.77
CA SER A 245 3.28 -25.56 -4.69
C SER A 245 3.63 -24.32 -5.51
N SER A 246 2.87 -23.93 -6.54
CA SER A 246 3.30 -22.86 -7.48
C SER A 246 2.72 -21.47 -7.20
N VAL A 247 1.61 -21.36 -6.46
CA VAL A 247 0.93 -20.07 -6.21
C VAL A 247 1.74 -19.18 -5.27
N THR A 248 2.28 -19.74 -4.18
CA THR A 248 3.06 -19.00 -3.19
C THR A 248 4.36 -18.41 -3.75
N PRO A 249 5.21 -19.17 -4.48
CA PRO A 249 6.39 -18.62 -5.17
C PRO A 249 6.04 -17.54 -6.18
N THR A 250 4.93 -17.70 -6.89
CA THR A 250 4.47 -16.72 -7.88
C THR A 250 4.11 -15.41 -7.19
N LEU A 251 3.29 -15.44 -6.13
CA LEU A 251 2.94 -14.25 -5.35
C LEU A 251 4.18 -13.57 -4.74
N PHE A 252 5.10 -14.36 -4.19
CA PHE A 252 6.33 -13.85 -3.59
C PHE A 252 7.25 -13.19 -4.63
N GLY A 253 7.44 -13.83 -5.78
CA GLY A 253 8.23 -13.29 -6.87
C GLY A 253 7.62 -12.01 -7.45
N PHE A 254 6.30 -11.97 -7.61
CA PHE A 254 5.60 -10.75 -8.00
C PHE A 254 5.75 -9.62 -6.98
N ALA A 255 5.66 -9.94 -5.68
CA ALA A 255 5.89 -8.97 -4.62
C ALA A 255 7.31 -8.39 -4.71
N GLY A 256 8.32 -9.24 -4.86
CA GLY A 256 9.72 -8.81 -5.01
C GLY A 256 9.95 -7.96 -6.27
N LEU A 257 9.35 -8.34 -7.40
CA LEU A 257 9.42 -7.59 -8.67
C LEU A 257 8.78 -6.22 -8.54
N SER A 258 7.61 -6.16 -7.91
CA SER A 258 6.88 -4.92 -7.68
C SER A 258 7.68 -3.96 -6.79
N SER A 259 8.31 -4.51 -5.76
CA SER A 259 9.14 -3.77 -4.81
C SER A 259 10.41 -3.26 -5.50
N SER A 260 11.07 -4.12 -6.28
CA SER A 260 12.24 -3.76 -7.09
C SER A 260 11.90 -2.66 -8.10
N TYR A 261 10.82 -2.81 -8.87
CA TYR A 261 10.39 -1.80 -9.85
C TYR A 261 10.11 -0.45 -9.19
N ARG A 262 9.44 -0.45 -8.04
CA ARG A 262 9.18 0.79 -7.28
C ARG A 262 10.45 1.43 -6.74
N PHE A 263 11.44 0.64 -6.34
CA PHE A 263 12.75 1.16 -5.96
C PHE A 263 13.40 1.99 -7.09
N TRP A 264 13.25 1.56 -8.34
CA TRP A 264 13.74 2.28 -9.52
C TRP A 264 12.86 3.46 -9.94
N SER A 265 11.67 3.63 -9.35
CA SER A 265 10.77 4.74 -9.65
C SER A 265 11.11 5.99 -8.83
N THR A 266 10.53 7.14 -9.21
CA THR A 266 10.79 8.48 -8.62
C THR A 266 10.51 8.56 -7.12
N ARG A 267 9.58 7.75 -6.59
CA ARG A 267 9.39 7.59 -5.13
C ARG A 267 9.96 6.27 -4.64
N ARG A 268 11.07 6.39 -3.91
CA ARG A 268 11.66 5.27 -3.19
C ARG A 268 10.84 4.93 -1.96
N SER A 269 10.77 3.65 -1.67
CA SER A 269 10.03 3.08 -0.57
C SER A 269 10.97 2.12 0.14
N TYR A 270 11.24 2.38 1.41
CA TYR A 270 12.22 1.61 2.17
C TYR A 270 11.51 0.53 2.98
N SER A 271 11.86 -0.72 2.72
CA SER A 271 11.48 -1.81 3.62
C SER A 271 12.53 -1.96 4.71
N SER A 272 12.11 -2.17 5.95
CA SER A 272 13.07 -2.47 7.01
C SER A 272 13.65 -3.87 6.85
N CYS A 273 14.79 -4.13 7.51
CA CYS A 273 15.36 -5.47 7.56
C CYS A 273 14.40 -6.48 8.21
N TRP A 274 13.61 -6.04 9.20
CA TRP A 274 12.61 -6.88 9.86
C TRP A 274 11.47 -7.26 8.92
N GLN A 275 10.92 -6.31 8.16
CA GLN A 275 9.86 -6.58 7.18
C GLN A 275 10.32 -7.64 6.17
N ILE A 276 11.52 -7.45 5.60
CA ILE A 276 12.11 -8.38 4.63
C ILE A 276 12.35 -9.75 5.28
N ALA A 277 13.03 -9.80 6.44
CA ALA A 277 13.39 -11.05 7.10
C ALA A 277 12.15 -11.87 7.49
N VAL A 278 11.13 -11.21 8.03
CA VAL A 278 9.86 -11.84 8.43
C VAL A 278 9.07 -12.32 7.22
N PHE A 279 9.03 -11.53 6.14
CA PHE A 279 8.35 -11.93 4.91
C PHE A 279 9.03 -13.11 4.23
N VAL A 280 10.37 -13.11 4.14
CA VAL A 280 11.18 -14.26 3.68
C VAL A 280 10.97 -15.47 4.57
N SER A 281 10.83 -15.29 5.88
CA SER A 281 10.56 -16.40 6.82
C SER A 281 9.18 -17.02 6.57
N ILE A 282 8.13 -16.23 6.35
CA ILE A 282 6.81 -16.76 5.94
C ILE A 282 6.95 -17.57 4.65
N PHE A 283 7.71 -17.07 3.69
CA PHE A 283 7.91 -17.71 2.41
C PHE A 283 8.59 -19.07 2.54
N VAL A 284 9.69 -19.14 3.28
CA VAL A 284 10.40 -20.39 3.57
C VAL A 284 9.48 -21.38 4.31
N LEU A 285 8.77 -20.92 5.34
CA LEU A 285 7.84 -21.77 6.10
C LEU A 285 6.67 -22.29 5.24
N SER A 286 6.14 -21.46 4.35
CA SER A 286 5.06 -21.86 3.43
C SER A 286 5.54 -22.86 2.40
N PHE A 287 6.80 -22.74 1.96
CA PHE A 287 7.43 -23.68 1.04
C PHE A 287 7.69 -25.04 1.70
N VAL A 288 8.32 -25.05 2.88
CA VAL A 288 8.59 -26.29 3.64
C VAL A 288 7.27 -27.03 3.91
N ARG A 289 6.21 -26.32 4.29
CA ARG A 289 4.88 -26.94 4.47
C ARG A 289 4.23 -27.43 3.17
N GLY A 290 4.41 -26.69 2.09
CA GLY A 290 3.93 -27.09 0.75
C GLY A 290 4.58 -28.39 0.26
N TRP A 291 5.79 -28.68 0.76
CA TRP A 291 6.50 -29.93 0.52
C TRP A 291 5.90 -31.13 1.28
N ASP A 292 5.46 -30.90 2.51
CA ASP A 292 4.98 -31.97 3.40
C ASP A 292 3.52 -32.37 3.17
N SER A 293 2.75 -31.62 2.39
CA SER A 293 1.36 -31.98 2.09
C SER A 293 1.36 -33.16 1.10
N PRO A 294 1.09 -34.40 1.54
CA PRO A 294 1.06 -35.53 0.62
C PRO A 294 -0.03 -35.23 -0.41
N ALA A 295 0.25 -35.56 -1.68
CA ALA A 295 -0.76 -35.56 -2.73
C ALA A 295 -2.07 -36.17 -2.18
N PRO A 296 -3.25 -35.61 -2.54
CA PRO A 296 -4.52 -36.11 -2.03
C PRO A 296 -4.53 -37.62 -2.20
N PHE A 297 -4.37 -38.34 -1.09
CA PHE A 297 -4.56 -39.77 -1.06
C PHE A 297 -5.94 -39.99 -1.63
N ASN A 298 -6.02 -40.73 -2.73
CA ASN A 298 -7.27 -41.18 -3.32
C ASN A 298 -8.07 -41.88 -2.20
N MET A 299 -8.96 -41.15 -1.53
CA MET A 299 -9.99 -41.73 -0.66
C MET A 299 -10.96 -42.61 -1.48
N GLY A 300 -10.80 -42.68 -2.80
CA GLY A 300 -11.50 -43.57 -3.70
C GLY A 300 -10.88 -44.96 -3.87
N GLU A 301 -9.69 -45.23 -3.32
CA GLU A 301 -9.27 -46.62 -3.14
C GLU A 301 -10.08 -47.15 -1.96
N LYS A 302 -11.30 -47.60 -2.29
CA LYS A 302 -12.13 -48.44 -1.45
C LYS A 302 -11.17 -49.41 -0.79
N ALA A 303 -10.96 -49.23 0.51
CA ALA A 303 -10.74 -50.37 1.37
C ALA A 303 -11.81 -51.35 0.94
N GLY A 304 -11.40 -52.41 0.23
CA GLY A 304 -12.23 -53.56 0.04
C GLY A 304 -12.75 -53.85 1.43
N ALA A 305 -14.05 -53.71 1.60
CA ALA A 305 -14.74 -54.40 2.66
C ALA A 305 -14.43 -55.88 2.38
N GLU A 306 -13.30 -56.35 2.92
CA GLU A 306 -13.24 -57.70 3.44
C GLU A 306 -14.40 -57.75 4.43
N ASP A 307 -15.43 -58.40 3.92
CA ASP A 307 -16.57 -58.96 4.57
C ASP A 307 -16.10 -59.81 5.77
N PHE A 308 -15.66 -59.15 6.83
CA PHE A 308 -15.62 -59.76 8.15
C PHE A 308 -17.05 -59.75 8.66
N GLY A 309 -17.79 -60.78 8.22
CA GLY A 309 -19.07 -61.15 8.76
C GLY A 309 -19.01 -61.20 10.29
N ILE A 310 -19.69 -60.26 10.91
CA ILE A 310 -20.13 -60.37 12.29
C ILE A 310 -21.38 -61.24 12.23
N ASP A 311 -21.18 -62.55 12.21
CA ASP A 311 -22.19 -63.52 12.62
C ASP A 311 -21.49 -64.76 13.20
N GLY A 312 -21.78 -65.06 14.46
CA GLY A 312 -21.64 -66.41 15.00
C GLY A 312 -20.35 -66.72 15.76
N LEU A 313 -20.19 -66.11 16.93
CA LEU A 313 -19.54 -66.82 18.04
C LEU A 313 -20.43 -68.03 18.41
N GLY A 314 -19.99 -69.25 18.08
CA GLY A 314 -20.76 -70.45 18.38
C GLY A 314 -19.96 -71.73 18.18
N HIS A 315 -19.46 -72.29 19.28
CA HIS A 315 -19.03 -73.67 19.49
C HIS A 315 -19.43 -74.69 18.41
N ALA A 316 -18.48 -75.47 17.89
CA ALA A 316 -18.57 -76.95 17.92
C ALA A 316 -17.41 -77.65 17.19
N TYR A 317 -16.71 -78.49 17.96
CA TYR A 317 -16.26 -79.84 17.61
C TYR A 317 -15.34 -80.07 16.41
N LEU A 318 -14.08 -80.34 16.77
CA LEU A 318 -13.29 -81.46 16.25
C LEU A 318 -14.16 -82.67 15.91
N ARG A 319 -14.26 -83.00 14.62
CA ARG A 319 -14.55 -84.36 14.17
C ARG A 319 -13.68 -84.69 12.98
N VAL A 320 -12.51 -85.23 13.30
CA VAL A 320 -11.77 -86.12 12.42
C VAL A 320 -12.68 -87.30 12.11
N ARG A 321 -12.95 -87.55 10.82
CA ARG A 321 -13.31 -88.87 10.32
C ARG A 321 -12.52 -89.15 9.04
N PRO A 322 -11.93 -90.35 8.94
CA PRO A 322 -11.12 -90.74 7.79
C PRO A 322 -12.05 -91.20 6.66
N THR A 323 -11.75 -90.77 5.44
CA THR A 323 -12.29 -91.38 4.22
C THR A 323 -11.24 -92.30 3.65
N SER A 324 -11.46 -93.59 3.84
CA SER A 324 -10.84 -94.68 3.11
C SER A 324 -11.38 -94.74 1.68
N ASP A 325 -10.44 -94.76 0.74
CA ASP A 325 -10.39 -95.61 -0.45
C ASP A 325 -11.40 -95.47 -1.61
N VAL A 326 -10.77 -95.17 -2.76
CA VAL A 326 -10.88 -95.85 -4.06
C VAL A 326 -12.09 -95.49 -4.93
N GLU A 327 -11.87 -94.65 -5.94
CA GLU A 327 -11.87 -95.14 -7.32
C GLU A 327 -11.27 -94.14 -8.32
N ALA A 328 -10.54 -94.70 -9.27
CA ALA A 328 -9.78 -94.02 -10.30
C ALA A 328 -10.66 -93.27 -11.30
N ARG A 329 -10.21 -92.09 -11.71
CA ARG A 329 -10.33 -91.62 -13.09
C ARG A 329 -9.20 -90.66 -13.43
N SER A 330 -8.34 -91.15 -14.30
CA SER A 330 -7.42 -90.40 -15.14
C SER A 330 -8.17 -89.33 -15.93
N ALA A 331 -7.80 -88.06 -15.75
CA ALA A 331 -8.01 -87.02 -16.74
C ALA A 331 -6.87 -86.01 -16.65
N GLU A 332 -6.32 -85.75 -17.82
CA GLU A 332 -5.12 -84.98 -18.17
C GLU A 332 -4.85 -83.72 -17.36
N SER A 333 -3.60 -83.62 -16.91
CA SER A 333 -2.95 -82.41 -16.46
C SER A 333 -2.70 -81.46 -17.65
N HIS A 334 -3.53 -80.45 -17.81
CA HIS A 334 -3.12 -79.20 -18.46
C HIS A 334 -2.59 -78.25 -17.39
N LEU A 335 -1.27 -78.17 -17.30
CA LEU A 335 -0.57 -77.12 -16.57
C LEU A 335 -0.72 -75.83 -17.38
N ASP A 336 -1.69 -75.00 -17.02
CA ASP A 336 -1.71 -73.60 -17.45
C ASP A 336 -0.61 -72.85 -16.68
N GLU A 337 0.38 -72.37 -17.42
CA GLU A 337 1.41 -71.44 -16.93
C GLU A 337 0.77 -70.18 -16.33
N PRO A 338 1.32 -69.63 -15.23
CA PRO A 338 0.83 -68.39 -14.65
C PRO A 338 1.32 -67.19 -15.49
N GLU A 339 0.76 -66.98 -16.68
CA GLU A 339 1.02 -65.79 -17.53
C GLU A 339 0.57 -64.46 -16.87
N ASN A 340 -0.14 -64.52 -15.74
CA ASN A 340 -0.76 -63.35 -15.12
C ASN A 340 0.13 -62.60 -14.10
N ILE A 341 1.28 -63.17 -13.70
CA ILE A 341 2.19 -62.50 -12.73
C ILE A 341 3.09 -61.46 -13.44
N GLN A 342 3.47 -61.70 -14.69
CA GLN A 342 4.35 -60.81 -15.46
C GLN A 342 3.63 -59.54 -15.95
N GLN A 343 2.30 -59.59 -16.10
CA GLN A 343 1.50 -58.42 -16.46
C GLN A 343 1.33 -57.45 -15.26
N SER A 344 1.21 -57.98 -14.03
CA SER A 344 1.07 -57.19 -12.80
C SER A 344 2.33 -56.39 -12.44
N THR A 345 3.52 -56.99 -12.58
CA THR A 345 4.79 -56.30 -12.34
C THR A 345 5.04 -55.18 -13.35
N SER A 346 4.67 -55.38 -14.62
CA SER A 346 4.77 -54.33 -15.65
C SER A 346 3.84 -53.13 -15.41
N ILE A 347 2.67 -53.36 -14.79
CA ILE A 347 1.73 -52.30 -14.42
C ILE A 347 2.27 -51.52 -13.22
N LEU A 348 2.81 -52.22 -12.22
CA LEU A 348 3.41 -51.61 -11.04
C LEU A 348 4.66 -50.79 -11.41
N GLU A 349 5.56 -51.31 -12.24
CA GLU A 349 6.74 -50.58 -12.73
C GLU A 349 6.34 -49.37 -13.60
N ARG A 350 5.35 -49.51 -14.49
CA ARG A 350 4.83 -48.35 -15.25
C ARG A 350 4.12 -47.34 -14.37
N SER A 351 3.55 -47.75 -13.23
CA SER A 351 2.93 -46.85 -12.25
C SER A 351 4.00 -46.12 -11.44
N LEU A 352 5.01 -46.84 -10.95
CA LEU A 352 6.16 -46.29 -10.22
C LEU A 352 7.03 -45.38 -11.09
N ALA A 353 7.27 -45.73 -12.35
CA ALA A 353 8.02 -44.90 -13.30
C ALA A 353 7.23 -43.65 -13.71
N ARG A 354 5.90 -43.74 -13.89
CA ARG A 354 5.05 -42.56 -14.09
C ARG A 354 4.99 -41.67 -12.85
N GLY A 355 4.93 -42.27 -11.66
CA GLY A 355 5.01 -41.57 -10.38
C GLY A 355 6.33 -40.83 -10.21
N CYS A 356 7.46 -41.50 -10.42
CA CYS A 356 8.80 -40.90 -10.32
C CYS A 356 9.03 -39.80 -11.36
N LYS A 357 8.56 -39.96 -12.61
CA LYS A 357 8.72 -38.94 -13.65
C LYS A 357 7.83 -37.72 -13.39
N ALA A 358 6.57 -37.91 -12.99
CA ALA A 358 5.68 -36.82 -12.61
C ALA A 358 6.16 -36.09 -11.34
N TRP A 359 6.75 -36.82 -10.39
CA TRP A 359 7.37 -36.25 -9.21
C TRP A 359 8.61 -35.42 -9.58
N SER A 360 9.53 -35.96 -10.39
CA SER A 360 10.73 -35.25 -10.87
C SER A 360 10.40 -33.97 -11.65
N GLU A 361 9.42 -34.00 -12.55
CA GLU A 361 9.06 -32.84 -13.37
C GLU A 361 8.35 -31.73 -12.56
N SER A 362 7.51 -32.08 -11.58
CA SER A 362 6.85 -31.09 -10.73
C SER A 362 7.80 -30.46 -9.69
N THR A 363 8.73 -31.24 -9.15
CA THR A 363 9.68 -30.80 -8.13
C THR A 363 10.72 -29.83 -8.70
N PHE A 364 11.22 -30.09 -9.90
CA PHE A 364 12.18 -29.21 -10.58
C PHE A 364 11.56 -27.83 -10.91
N SER A 365 10.30 -27.83 -11.35
CA SER A 365 9.54 -26.61 -11.63
C SER A 365 9.36 -25.76 -10.37
N GLY A 366 8.89 -26.34 -9.26
CA GLY A 366 8.70 -25.62 -7.99
C GLY A 366 9.97 -24.99 -7.44
N ALA A 367 11.07 -25.76 -7.39
CA ALA A 367 12.36 -25.26 -6.91
C ALA A 367 12.91 -24.10 -7.78
N SER A 368 12.71 -24.15 -9.10
CA SER A 368 13.13 -23.07 -9.99
C SER A 368 12.38 -21.76 -9.74
N TYR A 369 11.06 -21.80 -9.53
CA TYR A 369 10.26 -20.62 -9.17
C TYR A 369 10.66 -20.05 -7.81
N MET A 370 11.04 -20.91 -6.86
CA MET A 370 11.55 -20.49 -5.55
C MET A 370 12.88 -19.76 -5.67
N ALA A 371 13.85 -20.35 -6.37
CA ALA A 371 15.16 -19.73 -6.59
C ALA A 371 15.01 -18.37 -7.29
N TRP A 372 14.12 -18.28 -8.27
CA TRP A 372 13.78 -17.03 -8.95
C TRP A 372 13.17 -16.00 -7.99
N ALA A 373 12.14 -16.38 -7.23
CA ALA A 373 11.46 -15.47 -6.32
C ALA A 373 12.39 -14.98 -5.20
N PHE A 374 13.20 -15.89 -4.63
CA PHE A 374 14.24 -15.55 -3.66
C PHE A 374 15.30 -14.62 -4.25
N GLY A 375 15.81 -14.92 -5.44
CA GLY A 375 16.79 -14.09 -6.14
C GLY A 375 16.29 -12.66 -6.36
N ILE A 376 15.02 -12.48 -6.73
CA ILE A 376 14.39 -11.16 -6.85
C ILE A 376 14.37 -10.43 -5.49
N TRP A 377 14.06 -11.11 -4.39
CA TRP A 377 14.07 -10.49 -3.06
C TRP A 377 15.47 -10.18 -2.57
N CYS A 378 16.49 -10.97 -2.92
CA CYS A 378 17.88 -10.62 -2.69
C CYS A 378 18.27 -9.35 -3.46
N ILE A 379 17.86 -9.23 -4.73
CA ILE A 379 18.07 -8.02 -5.53
C ILE A 379 17.36 -6.83 -4.87
N PHE A 380 16.07 -6.97 -4.53
CA PHE A 380 15.33 -5.91 -3.85
C PHE A 380 16.02 -5.48 -2.55
N SER A 381 16.43 -6.44 -1.71
CA SER A 381 17.11 -6.16 -0.44
C SER A 381 18.44 -5.43 -0.68
N TYR A 382 19.24 -5.89 -1.64
CA TYR A 382 20.47 -5.23 -2.03
C TYR A 382 20.22 -3.79 -2.47
N LEU A 383 19.25 -3.56 -3.36
CA LEU A 383 18.90 -2.22 -3.83
C LEU A 383 18.41 -1.33 -2.67
N ASN A 384 17.51 -1.86 -1.83
CA ASN A 384 16.91 -1.17 -0.68
C ASN A 384 17.96 -0.65 0.32
N PHE A 385 19.05 -1.38 0.54
CA PHE A 385 20.09 -1.00 1.49
C PHE A 385 21.36 -0.38 0.85
N SER A 386 21.67 -0.67 -0.42
CA SER A 386 22.95 -0.27 -1.02
C SER A 386 22.89 1.05 -1.79
N LEU A 387 21.74 1.43 -2.35
CA LEU A 387 21.59 2.63 -3.19
C LEU A 387 21.10 3.86 -2.40
N ASP A 388 20.88 3.71 -1.11
CA ASP A 388 20.52 4.79 -0.18
C ASP A 388 21.67 5.80 0.00
N THR A 389 22.90 5.30 -0.05
CA THR A 389 24.12 6.11 0.11
C THR A 389 24.39 7.05 -1.07
N GLN A 390 23.95 6.71 -2.30
CA GLN A 390 24.31 7.50 -3.49
C GLN A 390 23.28 8.59 -3.83
N ALA A 391 21.98 8.36 -3.62
CA ALA A 391 20.96 9.34 -3.98
C ALA A 391 20.84 10.49 -2.98
N SER A 392 21.20 10.28 -1.71
CA SER A 392 21.20 11.35 -0.69
C SER A 392 22.31 12.39 -0.91
N ILE A 393 23.33 12.09 -1.71
CA ILE A 393 24.50 12.96 -1.93
C ILE A 393 24.30 13.90 -3.13
N GLN A 394 23.57 13.48 -4.16
CA GLN A 394 23.56 14.19 -5.45
C GLN A 394 22.62 15.41 -5.55
N SER A 395 21.75 15.67 -4.57
CA SER A 395 20.79 16.80 -4.65
C SER A 395 20.77 17.72 -3.43
N ARG A 396 21.79 17.68 -2.55
CA ARG A 396 21.79 18.58 -1.39
C ARG A 396 22.15 19.99 -1.81
N HIS A 397 21.14 20.85 -1.86
CA HIS A 397 21.36 22.28 -1.90
C HIS A 397 22.02 22.70 -0.57
N ILE A 398 23.12 23.45 -0.65
CA ILE A 398 23.77 24.01 0.54
C ILE A 398 23.00 25.27 0.94
N PRO A 399 22.35 25.31 2.12
CA PRO A 399 21.59 26.49 2.51
C PRO A 399 22.53 27.67 2.79
N THR A 400 22.11 28.86 2.40
CA THR A 400 22.67 30.13 2.88
C THR A 400 22.13 30.37 4.29
N LEU A 401 23.02 30.45 5.27
CA LEU A 401 22.69 30.61 6.69
C LEU A 401 23.32 31.90 7.24
N ASP A 402 22.57 32.67 8.03
CA ASP A 402 23.14 33.77 8.83
C ASP A 402 23.68 33.21 10.17
N LEU A 403 24.94 32.78 10.13
CA LEU A 403 25.64 32.26 11.32
C LEU A 403 26.15 33.38 12.26
N ALA A 404 26.06 34.65 11.84
CA ALA A 404 26.52 35.77 12.65
C ALA A 404 25.48 36.17 13.70
N TYR A 405 24.19 35.91 13.42
CA TYR A 405 23.10 36.19 14.35
C TYR A 405 23.18 35.34 15.62
N GLN A 406 23.01 35.97 16.78
CA GLN A 406 23.03 35.32 18.10
C GLN A 406 21.69 35.54 18.82
N PRO A 407 20.81 34.53 18.87
CA PRO A 407 19.49 34.67 19.48
C PRO A 407 19.56 34.68 21.01
N GLU A 408 18.79 35.57 21.65
CA GLU A 408 18.65 35.62 23.12
C GLU A 408 17.61 34.63 23.67
N ILE A 409 16.59 34.31 22.86
CA ILE A 409 15.47 33.42 23.21
C ILE A 409 15.66 32.09 22.49
N ASP A 410 15.37 30.97 23.17
CA ASP A 410 15.50 29.63 22.58
C ASP A 410 14.38 29.27 21.59
N LEU A 411 13.13 29.64 21.90
CA LEU A 411 11.96 29.28 21.12
C LEU A 411 10.88 30.38 21.10
N ASP A 412 10.45 30.74 19.90
CA ASP A 412 9.20 31.46 19.69
C ASP A 412 8.10 30.45 19.32
N ILE A 413 6.94 30.53 19.99
CA ILE A 413 5.72 29.85 19.57
C ILE A 413 4.80 30.90 18.97
N VAL A 414 4.69 30.90 17.64
CA VAL A 414 3.92 31.88 16.86
C VAL A 414 2.60 31.25 16.44
N LEU A 415 1.50 31.80 16.94
CA LEU A 415 0.14 31.33 16.64
C LEU A 415 -0.62 32.35 15.80
N ASN A 416 -1.18 31.90 14.68
CA ASN A 416 -2.25 32.66 14.00
C ASN A 416 -3.61 32.25 14.60
N MET A 417 -4.37 33.24 15.08
CA MET A 417 -5.66 33.05 15.76
C MET A 417 -6.73 33.95 15.13
N TYR A 418 -7.90 33.42 14.86
CA TYR A 418 -9.07 34.11 14.35
C TYR A 418 -10.23 34.08 15.36
N ASP A 419 -10.90 32.93 15.49
CA ASP A 419 -12.07 32.72 16.35
C ASP A 419 -11.95 31.46 17.23
N GLU A 420 -10.75 30.87 17.30
CA GLU A 420 -10.52 29.66 18.07
C GLU A 420 -10.80 29.85 19.57
N ASN A 421 -11.16 28.75 20.25
CA ASN A 421 -11.42 28.78 21.68
C ASN A 421 -10.13 29.07 22.48
N PRO A 422 -10.09 30.14 23.30
CA PRO A 422 -8.87 30.52 24.02
C PRO A 422 -8.37 29.47 25.02
N THR A 423 -9.29 28.73 25.66
CA THR A 423 -8.94 27.66 26.60
C THR A 423 -8.29 26.48 25.89
N SER A 424 -8.81 26.10 24.71
CA SER A 424 -8.19 25.07 23.88
C SER A 424 -6.79 25.49 23.42
N THR A 425 -6.64 26.75 23.01
CA THR A 425 -5.33 27.34 22.64
C THR A 425 -4.34 27.31 23.81
N ALA A 426 -4.78 27.69 25.01
CA ALA A 426 -3.97 27.65 26.23
C ALA A 426 -3.51 26.22 26.57
N SER A 427 -4.41 25.24 26.47
CA SER A 427 -4.08 23.83 26.68
C SER A 427 -3.03 23.35 25.67
N MET A 428 -3.19 23.68 24.40
CA MET A 428 -2.23 23.33 23.35
C MET A 428 -0.84 23.94 23.61
N ILE A 429 -0.77 25.24 23.97
CA ILE A 429 0.49 25.91 24.33
C ILE A 429 1.15 25.20 25.51
N SER A 430 0.38 24.91 26.57
CA SER A 430 0.88 24.23 27.76
C SER A 430 1.44 22.85 27.44
N GLU A 431 0.73 22.06 26.63
CA GLU A 431 1.17 20.73 26.19
C GLU A 431 2.45 20.80 25.37
N ILE A 432 2.58 21.75 24.43
CA ILE A 432 3.81 21.94 23.65
C ILE A 432 4.97 22.33 24.55
N ARG A 433 4.77 23.28 25.47
CA ARG A 433 5.81 23.69 26.44
C ARG A 433 6.24 22.56 27.36
N SER A 434 5.36 21.60 27.65
CA SER A 434 5.68 20.43 28.47
C SER A 434 6.51 19.36 27.75
N LEU A 435 6.71 19.47 26.43
CA LEU A 435 7.47 18.47 25.69
C LEU A 435 8.94 18.45 26.15
N PRO A 436 9.58 17.26 26.27
CA PRO A 436 10.94 17.14 26.82
C PRO A 436 11.98 18.03 26.13
N ASN A 437 11.84 18.23 24.81
CA ASN A 437 12.78 19.02 24.01
C ASN A 437 12.52 20.54 24.11
N ILE A 438 11.46 20.95 24.79
CA ILE A 438 11.02 22.35 24.94
C ILE A 438 10.98 22.79 26.42
N ALA A 439 10.67 21.89 27.36
CA ALA A 439 10.38 22.23 28.76
C ALA A 439 11.46 23.07 29.46
N ASN A 440 12.72 22.94 29.08
CA ASN A 440 13.85 23.67 29.67
C ASN A 440 14.32 24.86 28.82
N LYS A 441 13.56 25.27 27.79
CA LYS A 441 13.90 26.36 26.87
C LYS A 441 13.22 27.66 27.28
N THR A 442 13.92 28.78 27.12
CA THR A 442 13.28 30.10 27.20
C THR A 442 12.29 30.24 26.03
N THR A 443 11.00 30.35 26.35
CA THR A 443 9.93 30.31 25.35
C THR A 443 9.09 31.58 25.41
N ARG A 444 8.91 32.24 24.28
CA ARG A 444 8.00 33.37 24.09
C ARG A 444 6.81 32.92 23.24
N VAL A 445 5.60 33.26 23.68
CA VAL A 445 4.36 32.90 22.98
C VAL A 445 3.77 34.15 22.36
N LEU A 446 3.68 34.19 21.03
CA LEU A 446 3.15 35.33 20.28
C LEU A 446 1.89 34.90 19.54
N ILE A 447 0.79 35.61 19.78
CA ILE A 447 -0.49 35.37 19.09
C ILE A 447 -0.75 36.52 18.14
N TYR A 448 -0.83 36.22 16.85
CA TYR A 448 -1.33 37.12 15.82
C TYR A 448 -2.84 36.93 15.70
N TYR A 449 -3.60 37.87 16.27
CA TYR A 449 -5.05 37.84 16.31
C TYR A 449 -5.66 38.57 15.10
N LYS A 450 -6.47 37.85 14.33
CA LYS A 450 -7.16 38.32 13.11
C LYS A 450 -8.68 38.35 13.24
N GLY A 451 -9.22 38.05 14.42
CA GLY A 451 -10.67 38.04 14.65
C GLY A 451 -11.29 39.43 14.68
N GLU A 452 -12.62 39.46 14.87
CA GLU A 452 -13.40 40.70 14.80
C GLU A 452 -13.32 41.55 16.07
N GLU A 453 -12.77 41.05 17.18
CA GLU A 453 -12.74 41.79 18.45
C GLU A 453 -11.94 43.10 18.34
N GLN A 454 -12.57 44.18 18.78
CA GLN A 454 -12.03 45.54 18.72
C GLN A 454 -11.75 46.12 20.10
N ASP A 455 -12.34 45.56 21.16
CA ASP A 455 -12.17 46.05 22.53
C ASP A 455 -10.83 45.62 23.14
N ASP A 456 -9.97 46.59 23.49
CA ASP A 456 -8.65 46.33 24.06
C ASP A 456 -8.71 45.55 25.39
N GLY A 457 -9.76 45.76 26.20
CA GLY A 457 -9.97 45.04 27.45
C GLY A 457 -10.19 43.54 27.23
N ARG A 458 -10.99 43.19 26.21
CA ARG A 458 -11.21 41.80 25.79
C ARG A 458 -10.00 41.18 25.13
N LEU A 459 -9.21 41.95 24.36
CA LEU A 459 -7.95 41.47 23.80
C LEU A 459 -6.91 41.17 24.89
N GLU A 460 -6.83 42.00 25.93
CA GLU A 460 -5.99 41.71 27.10
C GLU A 460 -6.50 40.50 27.88
N ALA A 461 -7.82 40.34 28.05
CA ALA A 461 -8.38 39.13 28.65
C ALA A 461 -8.05 37.88 27.83
N LEU A 462 -8.09 37.97 26.50
CA LEU A 462 -7.71 36.90 25.58
C LEU A 462 -6.22 36.53 25.72
N LYS A 463 -5.34 37.52 25.79
CA LYS A 463 -3.91 37.33 26.04
C LYS A 463 -3.66 36.62 27.37
N GLN A 464 -4.33 37.04 28.43
CA GLN A 464 -4.22 36.42 29.76
C GLN A 464 -4.75 34.98 29.75
N GLN A 465 -5.91 34.73 29.14
CA GLN A 465 -6.53 33.41 29.09
C GLN A 465 -5.71 32.40 28.29
N THR A 466 -5.08 32.84 27.19
CA THR A 466 -4.20 32.00 26.37
C THR A 466 -2.81 31.82 26.97
N GLY A 467 -2.42 32.68 27.92
CA GLY A 467 -1.06 32.70 28.48
C GLY A 467 -0.02 33.23 27.48
N ALA A 468 -0.43 34.05 26.52
CA ALA A 468 0.45 34.63 25.51
C ALA A 468 1.35 35.71 26.13
N THR A 469 2.62 35.73 25.71
CA THR A 469 3.55 36.82 26.05
C THR A 469 3.11 38.10 25.35
N GLU A 470 2.67 37.98 24.10
CA GLU A 470 2.23 39.10 23.28
C GLU A 470 1.03 38.70 22.42
N LEU A 471 0.10 39.65 22.26
CA LEU A 471 -1.04 39.52 21.36
C LEU A 471 -1.01 40.68 20.39
N ILE A 472 -0.82 40.37 19.10
CA ILE A 472 -0.61 41.33 18.03
C ILE A 472 -1.84 41.27 17.13
N LYS A 473 -2.57 42.38 17.06
CA LYS A 473 -3.74 42.47 16.20
C LYS A 473 -3.34 42.75 14.75
N LEU A 474 -3.87 41.95 13.83
CA LEU A 474 -3.69 42.12 12.39
C LEU A 474 -5.05 42.15 11.68
N PRO A 475 -5.16 42.82 10.52
CA PRO A 475 -6.34 42.69 9.68
C PRO A 475 -6.49 41.24 9.19
N ASN A 476 -7.74 40.79 8.97
CA ASN A 476 -8.03 39.47 8.42
C ASN A 476 -7.71 39.41 6.92
N ILE A 477 -6.41 39.47 6.58
CA ILE A 477 -5.86 39.45 5.24
C ILE A 477 -4.77 38.38 5.17
N GLY A 478 -4.68 37.65 4.06
CA GLY A 478 -3.56 36.75 3.76
C GLY A 478 -3.45 35.49 4.63
N ARG A 479 -4.51 35.12 5.36
CA ARG A 479 -4.58 33.93 6.23
C ARG A 479 -3.41 33.85 7.24
N GLU A 480 -3.04 32.65 7.68
CA GLU A 480 -1.83 32.38 8.46
C GLU A 480 -0.54 32.84 7.75
N GLY A 481 -0.50 32.80 6.42
CA GLY A 481 0.68 33.16 5.64
C GLY A 481 1.17 34.58 5.89
N GLU A 482 0.25 35.54 5.89
CA GLU A 482 0.59 36.95 6.19
C GLU A 482 1.01 37.14 7.64
N ALA A 483 0.41 36.42 8.60
CA ALA A 483 0.81 36.52 10.01
C ALA A 483 2.25 36.04 10.22
N TYR A 484 2.63 34.95 9.56
CA TYR A 484 3.98 34.39 9.65
C TYR A 484 5.00 35.28 8.94
N LEU A 485 4.67 35.82 7.75
CA LEU A 485 5.54 36.78 7.08
C LEU A 485 5.69 38.07 7.90
N ASN A 486 4.60 38.57 8.51
CA ASN A 486 4.64 39.72 9.39
C ASN A 486 5.61 39.49 10.56
N HIS A 487 5.54 38.32 11.21
CA HIS A 487 6.48 37.93 12.26
C HIS A 487 7.93 37.96 11.75
N ILE A 488 8.22 37.27 10.65
CA ILE A 488 9.56 37.19 10.07
C ILE A 488 10.12 38.58 9.76
N ILE A 489 9.31 39.46 9.15
CA ILE A 489 9.74 40.79 8.73
C ILE A 489 9.93 41.72 9.94
N THR A 490 8.94 41.78 10.84
CA THR A 490 8.95 42.74 11.96
C THR A 490 9.88 42.35 13.09
N ARG A 491 10.18 41.06 13.23
CA ARG A 491 11.08 40.51 14.25
C ARG A 491 12.40 40.05 13.67
N HIS A 492 12.74 40.41 12.43
CA HIS A 492 13.93 39.90 11.75
C HIS A 492 15.20 39.96 12.61
N ASP A 493 15.37 41.05 13.37
CA ASP A 493 16.54 41.29 14.25
C ASP A 493 16.34 40.85 15.71
N ASP A 494 15.20 40.26 16.06
CA ASP A 494 14.79 39.76 17.39
C ASP A 494 14.12 38.37 17.30
N LEU A 495 14.60 37.52 16.38
CA LEU A 495 14.13 36.14 16.24
C LEU A 495 14.69 35.25 17.36
N ALA A 496 13.86 34.39 17.93
CA ALA A 496 14.37 33.28 18.75
C ALA A 496 15.20 32.30 17.90
N ARG A 497 16.03 31.46 18.56
CA ARG A 497 16.87 30.46 17.89
C ARG A 497 16.06 29.55 16.95
N HIS A 498 14.87 29.16 17.39
CA HIS A 498 13.89 28.51 16.55
C HIS A 498 12.53 29.19 16.70
N THR A 499 11.74 29.15 15.64
CA THR A 499 10.35 29.61 15.65
C THR A 499 9.43 28.47 15.24
N LEU A 500 8.47 28.14 16.10
CA LEU A 500 7.38 27.19 15.86
C LEU A 500 6.15 27.97 15.37
N PHE A 501 5.83 27.81 14.09
CA PHE A 501 4.65 28.43 13.48
C PHE A 501 3.47 27.45 13.49
N LEU A 502 2.33 27.86 14.06
CA LEU A 502 1.12 27.07 14.16
C LEU A 502 -0.15 27.91 13.98
N GLN A 503 -1.24 27.23 13.60
CA GLN A 503 -2.59 27.76 13.77
C GLN A 503 -3.05 27.51 15.22
N ALA A 504 -3.88 28.39 15.77
CA ALA A 504 -4.38 28.24 17.14
C ALA A 504 -5.23 26.96 17.34
N HIS A 505 -5.79 26.40 16.26
CA HIS A 505 -6.42 25.08 16.24
C HIS A 505 -5.64 24.08 15.37
N VAL A 506 -4.87 23.19 16.01
CA VAL A 506 -4.15 22.12 15.33
C VAL A 506 -5.06 20.90 15.14
N HIS A 507 -5.35 20.54 13.89
CA HIS A 507 -6.19 19.38 13.56
C HIS A 507 -5.60 18.02 13.99
N ASN A 508 -4.28 17.89 14.05
CA ASN A 508 -3.55 16.64 14.33
C ASN A 508 -2.59 16.80 15.51
N ALA A 509 -3.10 17.30 16.65
CA ALA A 509 -2.26 17.71 17.78
C ALA A 509 -1.42 16.56 18.36
N TRP A 510 -1.96 15.33 18.36
CA TRP A 510 -1.25 14.15 18.84
C TRP A 510 0.00 13.85 17.99
N GLU A 511 -0.17 13.80 16.68
CA GLU A 511 0.90 13.49 15.72
C GLU A 511 1.94 14.60 15.67
N LEU A 512 1.50 15.86 15.75
CA LEU A 512 2.37 17.02 15.84
C LEU A 512 3.30 16.93 17.05
N LYS A 513 2.75 16.66 18.25
CA LYS A 513 3.54 16.51 19.48
C LYS A 513 4.55 15.36 19.37
N ARG A 514 4.15 14.22 18.79
CA ARG A 514 5.07 13.10 18.54
C ARG A 514 6.21 13.52 17.60
N ARG A 515 5.90 14.25 16.53
CA ARG A 515 6.92 14.74 15.59
C ARG A 515 7.94 15.65 16.28
N ILE A 516 7.48 16.63 17.06
CA ILE A 516 8.36 17.52 17.83
C ILE A 516 9.23 16.69 18.79
N LYS A 517 8.62 15.77 19.56
CA LYS A 517 9.34 14.94 20.53
C LYS A 517 10.46 14.11 19.89
N HIS A 518 10.24 13.57 18.70
CA HIS A 518 11.19 12.68 18.04
C HIS A 518 12.24 13.38 17.18
N TYR A 519 11.91 14.53 16.59
CA TYR A 519 12.75 15.18 15.59
C TYR A 519 13.27 16.56 16.00
N PHE A 520 12.59 17.32 16.87
CA PHE A 520 13.08 18.66 17.22
C PHE A 520 14.33 18.56 18.10
N VAL A 521 15.46 19.04 17.58
CA VAL A 521 16.79 19.01 18.19
C VAL A 521 17.46 20.39 18.04
N PRO A 522 18.55 20.69 18.79
CA PRO A 522 19.21 22.01 18.69
C PRO A 522 19.73 22.38 17.30
N ARG A 523 19.95 21.39 16.43
CA ARG A 523 20.40 21.55 15.04
C ARG A 523 19.25 21.56 14.03
N THR A 524 17.98 21.62 14.46
CA THR A 524 16.84 21.64 13.55
C THR A 524 16.88 22.91 12.70
N GLY A 525 17.09 22.77 11.39
CA GLY A 525 16.99 23.89 10.46
C GLY A 525 15.54 24.12 10.04
N VAL A 526 14.88 23.10 9.51
CA VAL A 526 13.44 23.14 9.17
C VAL A 526 12.81 21.79 9.48
N LEU A 527 11.78 21.76 10.32
CA LEU A 527 11.02 20.55 10.65
C LEU A 527 9.54 20.72 10.26
N ASN A 528 9.04 19.82 9.41
CA ASN A 528 7.63 19.80 9.01
C ASN A 528 6.82 19.13 10.10
N LEU A 529 5.73 19.76 10.49
CA LEU A 529 4.76 19.17 11.42
C LEU A 529 3.48 18.71 10.71
N GLY A 530 3.38 18.97 9.40
CA GLY A 530 2.32 18.49 8.54
C GLY A 530 2.72 17.30 7.65
N PHE A 531 2.12 17.26 6.46
CA PHE A 531 2.44 16.25 5.44
C PHE A 531 3.43 16.83 4.44
N SER A 532 4.30 15.97 3.90
CA SER A 532 5.28 16.31 2.88
C SER A 532 4.89 15.66 1.56
N GLU A 533 4.86 16.43 0.47
CA GLU A 533 4.53 15.94 -0.86
C GLU A 533 5.59 16.42 -1.88
N ALA A 534 5.94 15.53 -2.81
CA ALA A 534 6.78 15.86 -3.95
C ALA A 534 5.96 16.60 -5.00
N CYS A 535 6.52 17.64 -5.60
CA CYS A 535 5.95 18.31 -6.76
C CYS A 535 6.97 18.45 -7.88
N ASP A 536 6.52 18.22 -9.12
CA ASP A 536 7.22 18.68 -10.32
C ASP A 536 6.98 20.18 -10.46
N CYS A 537 8.04 20.97 -10.61
CA CYS A 537 7.92 22.43 -10.69
C CYS A 537 7.22 22.93 -11.96
N ASP A 538 7.22 22.14 -13.05
CA ASP A 538 6.58 22.54 -14.29
C ASP A 538 5.05 22.28 -14.29
N ASP A 539 4.58 21.29 -13.54
CA ASP A 539 3.16 20.92 -13.45
C ASP A 539 2.81 20.43 -12.03
N CYS A 540 2.90 21.34 -11.06
CA CYS A 540 2.77 21.02 -9.65
C CYS A 540 1.31 20.84 -9.21
N TRP A 541 0.85 19.59 -9.06
CA TRP A 541 -0.50 19.24 -8.59
C TRP A 541 -0.50 18.41 -7.31
N ASP A 542 -1.30 18.86 -6.34
CA ASP A 542 -1.60 18.08 -5.14
C ASP A 542 -2.70 17.03 -5.39
N ARG A 543 -2.87 16.12 -4.43
CA ARG A 543 -3.87 15.03 -4.47
C ARG A 543 -5.33 15.46 -4.43
N HIS A 544 -5.60 16.74 -4.18
CA HIS A 544 -6.95 17.30 -4.12
C HIS A 544 -7.25 18.16 -5.36
N GLY A 545 -6.40 18.13 -6.40
CA GLY A 545 -6.59 18.93 -7.62
C GLY A 545 -6.22 20.40 -7.45
N TRP A 546 -5.37 20.71 -6.47
CA TRP A 546 -4.74 22.01 -6.33
C TRP A 546 -3.50 22.10 -7.22
N HIS A 547 -3.44 23.11 -8.09
CA HIS A 547 -2.23 23.42 -8.84
C HIS A 547 -1.50 24.60 -8.18
N ASP A 548 -0.19 24.47 -8.01
CA ASP A 548 0.71 25.53 -7.55
C ASP A 548 1.65 26.01 -8.64
N ASP A 549 1.81 27.32 -8.76
CA ASP A 549 2.90 27.91 -9.56
C ASP A 549 4.05 28.24 -8.61
N ILE A 550 5.03 27.34 -8.55
CA ILE A 550 6.12 27.41 -7.57
C ILE A 550 7.45 27.85 -8.15
N SER A 551 7.57 27.86 -9.47
CA SER A 551 8.83 28.07 -10.17
C SER A 551 9.42 29.45 -9.90
N LYS A 552 8.59 30.50 -9.83
CA LYS A 552 9.06 31.86 -9.52
C LYS A 552 9.65 31.97 -8.11
N VAL A 553 8.95 31.42 -7.11
CA VAL A 553 9.42 31.41 -5.72
C VAL A 553 10.68 30.57 -5.60
N TYR A 554 10.71 29.39 -6.21
CA TYR A 554 11.88 28.52 -6.22
C TYR A 554 13.10 29.21 -6.83
N GLN A 555 12.96 29.86 -7.99
CA GLN A 555 14.04 30.59 -8.64
C GLN A 555 14.56 31.75 -7.79
N SER A 556 13.66 32.45 -7.09
CA SER A 556 14.07 33.54 -6.18
C SER A 556 14.89 33.07 -4.99
N VAL A 557 14.68 31.83 -4.53
CA VAL A 557 15.39 31.27 -3.37
C VAL A 557 16.68 30.56 -3.77
N TYR A 558 16.65 29.75 -4.82
CA TYR A 558 17.74 28.84 -5.18
C TYR A 558 18.59 29.31 -6.36
N SER A 559 18.23 30.41 -7.04
CA SER A 559 18.94 30.95 -8.21
C SER A 559 19.21 29.91 -9.33
N GLY A 560 18.34 28.90 -9.46
CA GLY A 560 18.51 27.77 -10.37
C GLY A 560 17.19 27.26 -10.97
N THR A 561 17.30 26.34 -11.93
CA THR A 561 16.12 25.69 -12.51
C THR A 561 15.56 24.67 -11.53
N CYS A 562 14.24 24.69 -11.35
CA CYS A 562 13.57 23.70 -10.54
C CYS A 562 13.20 22.49 -11.39
N SER A 563 13.57 21.29 -10.93
CA SER A 563 13.04 20.02 -11.47
C SER A 563 11.94 19.46 -10.57
N SER A 564 12.20 19.43 -9.27
CA SER A 564 11.23 18.99 -8.28
C SER A 564 11.40 19.79 -7.00
N ALA A 565 10.30 19.98 -6.28
CA ALA A 565 10.29 20.65 -5.00
C ALA A 565 9.52 19.84 -3.96
N LEU A 566 9.88 20.06 -2.70
CA LEU A 566 9.19 19.50 -1.56
C LEU A 566 8.22 20.53 -1.00
N LEU A 567 6.95 20.15 -0.99
CA LEU A 567 5.86 20.94 -0.44
C LEU A 567 5.46 20.43 0.94
N SER A 568 5.11 21.36 1.82
CA SER A 568 4.44 21.06 3.09
C SER A 568 2.94 21.22 2.97
N ASN A 569 2.15 20.60 3.83
CA ASN A 569 0.72 20.89 3.99
C ASN A 569 0.47 21.30 5.45
N LYS A 570 -0.63 22.03 5.71
CA LYS A 570 -1.08 22.53 7.03
C LYS A 570 -0.40 23.79 7.56
N GLY A 571 0.69 24.27 6.94
CA GLY A 571 1.38 25.49 7.37
C GLY A 571 1.89 25.44 8.81
N GLN A 572 2.37 24.27 9.25
CA GLN A 572 2.85 24.04 10.62
C GLN A 572 4.26 23.47 10.58
N PHE A 573 5.23 24.21 11.13
CA PHE A 573 6.64 23.88 11.03
C PHE A 573 7.47 24.57 12.12
N ILE A 574 8.68 24.05 12.34
CA ILE A 574 9.74 24.73 13.12
C ILE A 574 10.83 25.13 12.15
N VAL A 575 11.38 26.32 12.31
CA VAL A 575 12.51 26.80 11.50
C VAL A 575 13.53 27.54 12.38
N SER A 576 14.82 27.43 12.04
CA SER A 576 15.90 28.16 12.70
C SER A 576 15.95 29.64 12.28
N SER A 577 16.41 30.51 13.18
CA SER A 577 16.69 31.91 12.83
C SER A 577 17.74 32.03 11.73
N GLU A 578 18.72 31.13 11.70
CA GLU A 578 19.81 31.09 10.70
C GLU A 578 19.26 30.97 9.27
N ARG A 579 18.21 30.16 9.07
CA ARG A 579 17.55 30.00 7.77
C ARG A 579 16.59 31.12 7.43
N ILE A 580 15.85 31.65 8.42
CA ILE A 580 14.99 32.82 8.20
C ILE A 580 15.86 33.99 7.71
N ARG A 581 16.95 34.28 8.42
CA ARG A 581 17.84 35.42 8.12
C ARG A 581 18.81 35.16 6.96
N GLY A 582 19.00 33.89 6.61
CA GLY A 582 19.84 33.49 5.48
C GLY A 582 19.23 33.81 4.11
N LEU A 583 17.94 34.17 4.05
CA LEU A 583 17.26 34.63 2.84
C LEU A 583 17.18 36.17 2.82
N ASP A 584 17.24 36.78 1.64
CA ASP A 584 17.03 38.23 1.50
C ASP A 584 15.63 38.62 1.99
N GLY A 585 15.57 39.56 2.95
CA GLY A 585 14.33 40.10 3.50
C GLY A 585 13.37 40.69 2.45
N ASN A 586 13.89 41.12 1.30
CA ASN A 586 13.07 41.58 0.17
C ASN A 586 12.15 40.47 -0.37
N ILE A 587 12.56 39.21 -0.28
CA ILE A 587 11.73 38.08 -0.71
C ILE A 587 10.52 37.97 0.21
N TYR A 588 10.70 38.03 1.54
CA TYR A 588 9.57 38.00 2.48
C TYR A 588 8.64 39.20 2.29
N ASN A 589 9.20 40.40 2.10
CA ASN A 589 8.41 41.61 1.84
C ASN A 589 7.59 41.49 0.55
N GLY A 590 8.18 41.04 -0.55
CA GLY A 590 7.47 40.86 -1.83
C GLY A 590 6.36 39.80 -1.76
N LEU A 591 6.60 38.71 -1.01
CA LEU A 591 5.56 37.70 -0.76
C LEU A 591 4.42 38.26 0.09
N ARG A 592 4.73 39.09 1.09
CA ARG A 592 3.72 39.72 1.94
C ARG A 592 2.91 40.73 1.15
N GLU A 593 3.57 41.59 0.37
CA GLU A 593 2.94 42.55 -0.54
C GLU A 593 1.97 41.84 -1.49
N ALA A 594 2.40 40.71 -2.08
CA ALA A 594 1.53 39.91 -2.93
C ALA A 594 0.24 39.44 -2.23
N LEU A 595 0.24 39.20 -0.92
CA LEU A 595 -0.96 38.80 -0.18
C LEU A 595 -1.85 39.96 0.28
N VAL A 596 -1.26 41.13 0.53
CA VAL A 596 -1.97 42.25 1.18
C VAL A 596 -2.42 43.32 0.21
N ASP A 597 -1.75 43.47 -0.93
CA ASP A 597 -2.14 44.41 -1.97
C ASP A 597 -3.21 43.79 -2.88
N PRO A 598 -4.46 44.30 -2.87
CA PRO A 598 -5.52 43.79 -3.74
C PRO A 598 -5.22 43.97 -5.23
N THR A 599 -4.24 44.81 -5.59
CA THR A 599 -3.78 45.04 -6.97
C THR A 599 -2.53 44.23 -7.33
N SER A 600 -2.11 43.30 -6.48
CA SER A 600 -0.99 42.42 -6.77
C SER A 600 -1.34 41.36 -7.82
N TRP A 601 -0.31 40.74 -8.40
CA TRP A 601 -0.45 39.63 -9.33
C TRP A 601 -1.16 38.40 -8.74
N ALA A 602 -1.12 38.23 -7.41
CA ALA A 602 -1.68 37.07 -6.72
C ALA A 602 -3.22 37.10 -6.64
N HIS A 603 -3.82 38.28 -6.84
CA HIS A 603 -5.26 38.52 -6.82
C HIS A 603 -5.85 38.71 -8.23
N GLN A 604 -5.08 38.43 -9.28
CA GLN A 604 -5.44 38.72 -10.66
C GLN A 604 -5.27 37.52 -11.59
N GLU A 605 -5.93 37.58 -12.75
CA GLU A 605 -5.63 36.66 -13.84
C GLU A 605 -4.25 36.99 -14.45
N PRO A 606 -3.49 35.99 -14.94
CA PRO A 606 -3.87 34.59 -15.13
C PRO A 606 -3.62 33.69 -13.90
N TYR A 607 -3.22 34.25 -12.74
CA TYR A 607 -2.86 33.44 -11.57
C TYR A 607 -4.08 32.72 -10.97
N LEU A 608 -5.24 33.39 -10.92
CA LEU A 608 -6.47 32.85 -10.34
C LEU A 608 -7.06 31.67 -11.13
N ARG A 609 -6.91 31.65 -12.47
CA ARG A 609 -7.43 30.61 -13.36
C ARG A 609 -8.93 30.37 -13.17
N GLY A 610 -9.70 31.46 -13.04
CA GLY A 610 -11.14 31.45 -12.82
C GLY A 610 -11.60 31.00 -11.43
N ARG A 611 -10.67 30.77 -10.48
CA ARG A 611 -11.02 30.40 -9.10
C ARG A 611 -11.38 31.65 -8.28
N LYS A 612 -12.29 31.49 -7.32
CA LYS A 612 -12.70 32.56 -6.41
C LYS A 612 -11.52 32.98 -5.53
N ASP A 613 -11.35 34.29 -5.38
CA ASP A 613 -10.33 34.92 -4.54
C ASP A 613 -10.96 35.85 -3.50
N SER A 614 -10.22 36.13 -2.42
CA SER A 614 -10.60 37.10 -1.39
C SER A 614 -9.37 37.53 -0.59
N MET A 615 -9.39 38.74 -0.02
CA MET A 615 -8.26 39.22 0.79
C MET A 615 -8.00 38.39 2.04
N SER A 616 -9.05 37.84 2.69
CA SER A 616 -8.90 37.02 3.89
C SER A 616 -8.46 35.59 3.60
N ALA A 617 -8.81 35.06 2.43
CA ALA A 617 -8.44 33.72 1.99
C ALA A 617 -7.93 33.74 0.54
N PRO A 618 -6.79 34.41 0.27
CA PRO A 618 -6.32 34.56 -1.10
C PRO A 618 -5.82 33.24 -1.64
N ARG A 619 -5.96 33.06 -2.95
CA ARG A 619 -5.49 31.87 -3.66
C ARG A 619 -4.02 31.62 -3.36
N PHE A 620 -3.20 32.67 -3.42
CA PHE A 620 -1.78 32.59 -3.13
C PHE A 620 -1.48 32.27 -1.65
N GLY A 621 -2.37 32.60 -0.71
CA GLY A 621 -2.19 32.25 0.70
C GLY A 621 -2.11 30.73 0.92
N TYR A 622 -2.98 29.97 0.26
CA TYR A 622 -2.92 28.51 0.28
C TYR A 622 -1.68 27.95 -0.42
N THR A 623 -1.21 28.62 -1.48
CA THR A 623 0.03 28.29 -2.18
C THR A 623 1.24 28.51 -1.29
N LEU A 624 1.31 29.65 -0.61
CA LEU A 624 2.37 29.97 0.35
C LEU A 624 2.40 28.98 1.52
N GLU A 625 1.25 28.55 2.03
CA GLU A 625 1.14 27.50 3.07
C GLU A 625 1.96 26.24 2.70
N ARG A 626 2.08 25.95 1.41
CA ARG A 626 2.82 24.78 0.91
C ARG A 626 4.28 25.03 0.58
N MET A 627 4.68 26.28 0.43
CA MET A 627 6.02 26.68 -0.04
C MET A 627 7.03 26.96 1.06
N TRP A 628 6.65 26.88 2.34
CA TRP A 628 7.57 27.20 3.45
C TRP A 628 8.90 26.45 3.38
N TRP A 629 8.86 25.21 2.91
CA TRP A 629 10.06 24.37 2.71
C TRP A 629 11.00 24.88 1.62
N ILE A 630 10.44 25.45 0.55
CA ILE A 630 11.21 26.13 -0.49
C ILE A 630 11.87 27.36 0.11
N LEU A 631 11.11 28.21 0.81
CA LEU A 631 11.60 29.48 1.37
C LEU A 631 12.74 29.30 2.36
N PHE A 632 12.69 28.25 3.19
CA PHE A 632 13.75 27.96 4.16
C PHE A 632 14.82 27.02 3.63
N GLN A 633 14.96 26.92 2.31
CA GLN A 633 16.06 26.20 1.64
C GLN A 633 16.14 24.72 2.07
N CYS A 634 14.97 24.08 2.26
CA CYS A 634 14.84 22.69 2.70
C CYS A 634 14.01 21.87 1.72
N SER A 635 14.31 21.93 0.42
CA SER A 635 13.53 21.23 -0.61
C SER A 635 14.13 19.87 -1.02
N GLU A 636 14.64 19.08 -0.07
CA GLU A 636 15.32 17.81 -0.36
C GLU A 636 14.34 16.65 -0.59
N MET A 637 14.40 16.04 -1.78
CA MET A 637 13.53 14.91 -2.15
C MET A 637 13.75 13.65 -1.30
N GLY A 638 14.92 13.51 -0.66
CA GLY A 638 15.20 12.44 0.30
C GLY A 638 14.15 12.37 1.42
N ILE A 639 13.72 13.54 1.92
CA ILE A 639 12.75 13.67 3.01
C ILE A 639 11.37 13.12 2.62
N VAL A 640 10.95 13.28 1.36
CA VAL A 640 9.70 12.67 0.87
C VAL A 640 9.75 11.15 0.98
N ASN A 641 10.92 10.56 0.74
CA ASN A 641 11.07 9.10 0.72
C ASN A 641 11.26 8.52 2.13
N THR A 642 12.02 9.19 3.00
CA THR A 642 12.39 8.64 4.32
C THR A 642 11.48 9.10 5.46
N CYS A 643 10.81 10.26 5.36
CA CYS A 643 10.02 10.76 6.49
C CYS A 643 8.81 9.86 6.80
N PRO A 644 8.68 9.28 8.02
CA PRO A 644 7.48 8.56 8.42
C PRO A 644 6.22 9.41 8.28
N THR A 645 5.06 8.78 8.03
CA THR A 645 3.76 9.45 8.14
C THR A 645 3.53 9.92 9.57
N LEU A 646 2.63 10.90 9.72
CA LEU A 646 2.21 11.39 11.03
C LEU A 646 1.68 10.26 11.95
N LEU A 647 1.03 9.24 11.36
CA LEU A 647 0.53 8.07 12.09
C LEU A 647 1.66 7.20 12.66
N SER A 648 2.63 6.83 11.82
CA SER A 648 3.75 5.99 12.24
C SER A 648 4.68 6.74 13.20
N GLY A 649 4.92 8.03 12.95
CA GLY A 649 5.70 8.94 13.79
C GLY A 649 7.21 8.75 13.69
N THR A 650 7.70 7.51 13.68
CA THR A 650 9.13 7.14 13.54
C THR A 650 9.30 5.98 12.57
N ARG A 651 10.54 5.71 12.13
CA ARG A 651 10.92 4.56 11.32
C ARG A 651 12.07 3.81 12.01
N SER A 652 12.03 2.48 12.02
CA SER A 652 13.16 1.69 12.53
C SER A 652 14.40 1.90 11.65
N GLY A 653 15.53 2.20 12.29
CA GLY A 653 16.76 2.58 11.58
C GLY A 653 16.67 3.94 10.86
N GLY A 654 15.68 4.76 11.19
CA GLY A 654 15.56 6.12 10.67
C GLY A 654 16.52 7.10 11.35
N GLU A 655 16.84 8.17 10.65
CA GLU A 655 17.73 9.24 11.13
C GLU A 655 16.95 10.48 11.55
N LEU A 656 17.59 11.37 12.31
CA LEU A 656 17.01 12.67 12.65
C LEU A 656 16.73 13.51 11.39
N ALA A 657 17.49 13.34 10.31
CA ALA A 657 17.30 14.05 9.05
C ALA A 657 16.13 13.53 8.20
N ASP A 658 15.49 12.41 8.57
CA ASP A 658 14.43 11.81 7.75
C ASP A 658 13.24 12.75 7.50
N CYS A 659 12.99 13.72 8.40
CA CYS A 659 11.83 14.63 8.34
C CYS A 659 12.16 16.12 8.41
N GLN A 660 13.44 16.47 8.33
CA GLN A 660 13.90 17.84 8.52
C GLN A 660 15.24 18.06 7.83
N CYS A 661 15.51 19.31 7.48
CA CYS A 661 16.87 19.73 7.22
C CYS A 661 17.52 20.12 8.54
N LEU A 662 18.78 19.71 8.72
CA LEU A 662 19.59 20.07 9.87
C LEU A 662 20.57 21.19 9.50
N ASP A 663 20.81 22.09 10.44
CA ASP A 663 21.82 23.13 10.34
C ASP A 663 23.12 22.71 11.02
N GLY A 664 24.22 23.35 10.62
CA GLY A 664 25.59 22.99 11.00
C GLY A 664 26.19 21.90 10.13
N ALA A 665 27.53 21.83 10.12
CA ALA A 665 28.27 20.86 9.31
C ALA A 665 27.71 19.43 9.53
N PRO A 666 27.54 18.61 8.47
CA PRO A 666 27.39 17.18 8.70
C PRO A 666 28.52 16.81 9.65
N ALA A 667 28.21 16.10 10.73
CA ALA A 667 29.28 15.62 11.60
C ALA A 667 30.28 14.98 10.64
N GLU A 668 31.49 15.56 10.55
CA GLU A 668 32.59 14.80 9.99
C GLU A 668 32.50 13.48 10.75
N VAL A 669 32.28 12.42 9.98
CA VAL A 669 32.39 11.06 10.48
C VAL A 669 33.84 10.94 10.92
N LEU A 670 34.12 11.38 12.14
CA LEU A 670 35.38 11.25 12.86
C LEU A 670 35.58 9.79 13.24
#